data_AF-A0A934RVY3-F1
#
_entry.id   AF-A0A934RVY3-F1
#
_cell.length_a   1.000
_cell.length_b   1.000
_cell.length_c   1.000
_cell.angle_alpha   90.00
_cell.angle_beta   90.00
_cell.angle_gamma   90.00
#
_symmetry.space_group_name_H-M   'P 1'
#
loop_
_entity.id
_entity.type
_entity.pdbx_description
1 polymer ?
#
loop_
_entity_poly.entity_id
_entity_poly.type
_entity_poly.pdbx_seq_one_letter_code
_entity_poly.pdbx_strand_id
1 'polypeptide(L)'
;MLSRPHLIAFATTCFSALFSPLHALEVFQIGDSLIDEQALNFPADETPSPYGSTKFGTTINGRTHQQWPLQSFNGYQYATYYDHERHICVARRKLPSGEWQVIRFTDYKIENNDSHNVAVIGIAEGDGSIHLTYDHHKSDLNYRYTAPGVATHPDQVDWNASLFSANTDTLGPLGKIEDFTYPRFVPMPNGNLMLYFRYWTSGNGDSMIREYDATTHQWTTGLGKFIARDKGNYTWDHNGDNQIATDRSETSPFRYAYINAISYGGTRLHVSWIWRDVFTKTSMTNNHDLCYAYSDDNGRTWHNNDGQQVAITGTDSKDTVITIDTPGITVVPIAPGQNAINQCTHYAYPDGSIHTMMRHYVSGTTDTRYHHHWRDTNGDWHSNALAFTGSRPSLIGDSDKNLYLVYTNNNQTHIAHGVPNQDKTAWTWSRVFTQNNFKDGGEGVIDFSRWQQEQILSTYAQGSSPNSEETPTALHVIDYKISEAFIDASIDPQTKDLTVSWLSNDQRLQRQTGELLEENWEFLSEEIQSPITLSKAAAFTPSFFRLATPPAPAVFKRFDWDDGEENMFTKDLDSSISNGILKLTMTADRKDPYIRMNEGSVNADQYSHIRVKARNQTSSTNWLLYFSPEGGGEAGNGVQMNPTANSDWHTFEIDMRSDPDWKGQINTIRIDFSNNIEGTVEIDYIEIYK
;
A
#
# COMPACT_ATOMS: atom_id res chain seq x y z
N MET A 1 -47.59 -15.78 -32.94
CA MET A 1 -47.79 -16.25 -31.55
C MET A 1 -46.87 -17.42 -31.32
N LEU A 2 -45.74 -17.21 -30.65
CA LEU A 2 -44.89 -18.31 -30.17
C LEU A 2 -45.42 -18.75 -28.80
N SER A 3 -45.47 -20.06 -28.56
CA SER A 3 -46.04 -20.65 -27.34
C SER A 3 -45.14 -20.38 -26.11
N ARG A 4 -45.78 -20.21 -24.95
CA ARG A 4 -45.19 -19.86 -23.64
C ARG A 4 -43.93 -20.63 -23.19
N PRO A 5 -43.66 -21.90 -23.58
CA PRO A 5 -42.40 -22.56 -23.19
C PRO A 5 -41.16 -21.98 -23.87
N HIS A 6 -41.31 -21.40 -25.07
CA HIS A 6 -40.19 -20.82 -25.80
C HIS A 6 -39.81 -19.42 -25.33
N LEU A 7 -40.72 -18.67 -24.70
CA LEU A 7 -40.40 -17.38 -24.07
C LEU A 7 -39.58 -17.55 -22.78
N ILE A 8 -39.79 -18.64 -22.03
CA ILE A 8 -39.04 -18.92 -20.81
C ILE A 8 -37.61 -19.35 -21.14
N ALA A 9 -37.42 -20.19 -22.17
CA ALA A 9 -36.09 -20.55 -22.68
C ALA A 9 -35.36 -19.35 -23.31
N PHE A 10 -36.05 -18.46 -24.04
CA PHE A 10 -35.44 -17.23 -24.55
C PHE A 10 -35.08 -16.26 -23.42
N ALA A 11 -35.89 -16.16 -22.35
CA ALA A 11 -35.57 -15.35 -21.19
C ALA A 11 -34.39 -15.91 -20.39
N THR A 12 -34.27 -17.23 -20.20
CA THR A 12 -33.10 -17.81 -19.51
C THR A 12 -31.82 -17.70 -20.33
N THR A 13 -31.89 -17.88 -21.65
CA THR A 13 -30.71 -17.81 -22.54
C THR A 13 -30.28 -16.37 -22.81
N CYS A 14 -31.20 -15.39 -22.82
CA CYS A 14 -30.86 -13.97 -22.93
C CYS A 14 -30.41 -13.37 -21.59
N PHE A 15 -30.90 -13.83 -20.43
CA PHE A 15 -30.41 -13.36 -19.13
C PHE A 15 -28.97 -13.84 -18.83
N SER A 16 -28.59 -15.05 -19.26
CA SER A 16 -27.20 -15.53 -19.16
C SER A 16 -26.22 -14.86 -20.13
N ALA A 17 -26.72 -14.22 -21.20
CA ALA A 17 -25.90 -13.59 -22.23
C ALA A 17 -25.77 -12.06 -22.09
N LEU A 18 -26.58 -11.43 -21.25
CA LEU A 18 -26.58 -9.97 -21.02
C LEU A 18 -25.79 -9.53 -19.77
N PHE A 19 -25.37 -10.49 -18.95
CA PHE A 19 -24.42 -10.25 -17.86
C PHE A 19 -23.21 -11.15 -18.11
N SER A 20 -22.23 -10.66 -18.89
CA SER A 20 -20.85 -11.03 -18.56
C SER A 20 -20.68 -10.63 -17.09
N PRO A 21 -20.24 -11.53 -16.18
CA PRO A 21 -19.95 -11.11 -14.82
C PRO A 21 -19.04 -9.88 -14.90
N LEU A 22 -19.56 -8.76 -14.41
CA LEU A 22 -18.77 -7.55 -14.26
C LEU A 22 -17.82 -7.88 -13.11
N HIS A 23 -16.59 -8.31 -13.42
CA HIS A 23 -15.60 -8.63 -12.41
C HIS A 23 -15.12 -7.33 -11.78
N ALA A 24 -15.86 -6.83 -10.79
CA ALA A 24 -15.36 -5.83 -9.86
C ALA A 24 -14.67 -6.60 -8.73
N LEU A 25 -13.37 -6.36 -8.55
CA LEU A 25 -12.68 -6.82 -7.36
C LEU A 25 -13.22 -6.01 -6.17
N GLU A 26 -13.75 -6.68 -5.16
CA GLU A 26 -14.17 -6.04 -3.92
C GLU A 26 -13.26 -6.48 -2.77
N VAL A 27 -12.94 -5.51 -1.91
CA VAL A 27 -12.20 -5.72 -0.68
C VAL A 27 -13.20 -5.64 0.47
N PHE A 28 -13.42 -6.77 1.14
CA PHE A 28 -14.34 -6.88 2.27
C PHE A 28 -13.54 -6.89 3.55
N GLN A 29 -13.78 -5.93 4.45
CA GLN A 29 -13.33 -6.05 5.82
C GLN A 29 -14.15 -7.16 6.50
N ILE A 30 -13.49 -8.24 6.89
CA ILE A 30 -14.11 -9.42 7.51
C ILE A 30 -13.84 -9.53 9.02
N GLY A 31 -12.94 -8.70 9.53
CA GLY A 31 -12.63 -8.64 10.96
C GLY A 31 -11.89 -7.36 11.33
N ASP A 32 -12.10 -6.92 12.57
CA ASP A 32 -11.31 -5.90 13.24
C ASP A 32 -11.12 -6.37 14.67
N SER A 33 -9.87 -6.65 15.05
CA SER A 33 -9.54 -7.15 16.37
C SER A 33 -8.56 -6.22 17.06
N LEU A 34 -8.95 -5.78 18.25
CA LEU A 34 -8.13 -4.95 19.12
C LEU A 34 -7.10 -5.82 19.86
N ILE A 35 -5.81 -5.55 19.65
CA ILE A 35 -4.72 -6.18 20.42
C ILE A 35 -4.60 -5.52 21.80
N ASP A 36 -4.51 -4.18 21.81
CA ASP A 36 -4.28 -3.37 23.01
C ASP A 36 -4.85 -1.97 22.80
N GLU A 37 -5.62 -1.45 23.76
CA GLU A 37 -6.14 -0.07 23.74
C GLU A 37 -5.03 0.97 23.93
N GLN A 38 -3.92 0.58 24.53
CA GLN A 38 -2.88 1.48 25.00
C GLN A 38 -1.50 1.05 24.49
N ALA A 39 -1.35 0.94 23.17
CA ALA A 39 -0.05 0.77 22.54
C ALA A 39 0.72 2.09 22.47
N LEU A 40 2.05 2.02 22.60
CA LEU A 40 2.94 3.18 22.68
C LEU A 40 2.92 4.02 21.40
N ASN A 41 2.71 5.33 21.54
CA ASN A 41 3.21 6.32 20.60
C ASN A 41 4.23 7.20 21.33
N PHE A 42 5.22 7.68 20.61
CA PHE A 42 6.10 8.74 21.10
C PHE A 42 5.40 10.11 21.01
N PRO A 43 5.80 11.06 21.87
CA PRO A 43 5.38 12.45 21.75
C PRO A 43 5.86 13.09 20.43
N ALA A 44 5.32 14.24 20.07
CA ALA A 44 5.86 15.03 18.95
C ALA A 44 7.29 15.52 19.28
N ASP A 45 8.12 15.73 18.25
CA ASP A 45 9.57 16.04 18.37
C ASP A 45 9.89 17.27 19.24
N GLU A 46 8.93 18.19 19.40
CA GLU A 46 9.08 19.41 20.20
C GLU A 46 8.62 19.30 21.67
N THR A 47 7.95 18.20 22.04
CA THR A 47 7.42 18.04 23.40
C THR A 47 8.49 17.43 24.31
N PRO A 48 8.79 18.05 25.48
CA PRO A 48 9.73 17.48 26.44
C PRO A 48 9.32 16.06 26.87
N SER A 49 10.22 15.11 26.70
CA SER A 49 10.04 13.72 27.14
C SER A 49 11.25 13.27 27.97
N PRO A 50 11.05 12.52 29.07
CA PRO A 50 12.15 11.94 29.82
C PRO A 50 12.96 10.91 29.01
N TYR A 51 12.45 10.47 27.84
CA TYR A 51 13.08 9.50 26.95
C TYR A 51 13.78 10.16 25.74
N GLY A 52 14.02 11.48 25.81
CA GLY A 52 14.68 12.25 24.75
C GLY A 52 13.74 12.68 23.63
N SER A 53 14.29 13.35 22.61
CA SER A 53 13.51 13.83 21.46
C SER A 53 13.04 12.66 20.58
N THR A 54 11.88 12.83 19.94
CA THR A 54 11.32 11.83 19.04
C THR A 54 12.03 11.80 17.71
N LYS A 55 12.50 10.62 17.29
CA LYS A 55 13.28 10.46 16.07
C LYS A 55 12.57 9.55 15.07
N PHE A 56 12.56 10.01 13.83
CA PHE A 56 12.14 9.27 12.63
C PHE A 56 10.65 8.87 12.52
N GLY A 57 9.87 9.07 13.58
CA GLY A 57 8.42 8.86 13.59
C GLY A 57 7.86 8.79 15.01
N THR A 58 6.59 9.17 15.18
CA THR A 58 5.89 9.12 16.47
C THR A 58 5.30 7.74 16.75
N THR A 59 4.78 7.07 15.72
CA THR A 59 4.20 5.73 15.85
C THR A 59 5.29 4.66 15.68
N ILE A 60 5.71 4.04 16.79
CA ILE A 60 6.77 3.01 16.78
C ILE A 60 6.26 1.67 16.24
N ASN A 61 5.03 1.28 16.57
CA ASN A 61 4.49 0.01 16.08
C ASN A 61 3.80 0.21 14.72
N GLY A 62 4.13 -0.62 13.74
CA GLY A 62 3.56 -0.53 12.38
C GLY A 62 4.41 0.27 11.40
N ARG A 63 5.70 0.50 11.70
CA ARG A 63 6.65 1.00 10.71
C ARG A 63 7.04 -0.12 9.74
N THR A 64 7.22 0.20 8.46
CA THR A 64 7.64 -0.78 7.43
C THR A 64 8.99 -1.42 7.67
N HIS A 65 9.83 -0.88 8.56
CA HIS A 65 11.09 -1.48 8.97
C HIS A 65 10.96 -2.40 10.20
N GLN A 66 9.76 -2.55 10.77
CA GLN A 66 9.36 -3.64 11.64
C GLN A 66 8.95 -4.83 10.76
N GLN A 67 9.86 -5.76 10.50
CA GLN A 67 9.66 -6.85 9.53
C GLN A 67 9.98 -8.20 10.18
N TRP A 68 9.03 -8.90 10.82
CA TRP A 68 7.59 -8.61 10.90
C TRP A 68 7.11 -8.52 12.35
N PRO A 69 6.14 -7.64 12.66
CA PRO A 69 5.48 -7.64 13.96
C PRO A 69 4.36 -8.66 14.06
N LEU A 70 3.92 -9.23 12.93
CA LEU A 70 2.72 -10.05 12.82
C LEU A 70 3.07 -11.31 12.02
N GLN A 71 2.77 -12.48 12.56
CA GLN A 71 2.99 -13.77 11.88
C GLN A 71 1.89 -14.76 12.28
N SER A 72 1.35 -15.48 11.31
CA SER A 72 0.37 -16.56 11.49
C SER A 72 1.01 -17.93 11.29
N PHE A 73 0.73 -18.84 12.21
CA PHE A 73 1.20 -20.21 12.15
C PHE A 73 0.23 -21.14 12.89
N ASN A 74 -0.11 -22.26 12.25
CA ASN A 74 -0.85 -23.35 12.88
C ASN A 74 -2.18 -22.93 13.54
N GLY A 75 -2.98 -22.13 12.84
CA GLY A 75 -4.29 -21.66 13.31
C GLY A 75 -4.24 -20.56 14.37
N TYR A 76 -3.06 -19.98 14.64
CA TYR A 76 -2.87 -18.86 15.54
C TYR A 76 -2.17 -17.71 14.81
N GLN A 77 -2.46 -16.49 15.24
CA GLN A 77 -1.75 -15.29 14.81
C GLN A 77 -1.05 -14.65 16.01
N TYR A 78 0.18 -14.22 15.81
CA TYR A 78 1.07 -13.70 16.86
C TYR A 78 1.52 -12.28 16.51
N ALA A 79 1.57 -11.40 17.51
CA ALA A 79 1.95 -10.01 17.32
C ALA A 79 2.98 -9.53 18.36
N THR A 80 3.88 -8.62 17.98
CA THR A 80 4.81 -7.93 18.91
C THR A 80 4.68 -6.42 18.83
N TYR A 81 4.70 -5.77 19.98
CA TYR A 81 4.54 -4.31 20.10
C TYR A 81 5.07 -3.80 21.45
N TYR A 82 5.11 -2.47 21.61
CA TYR A 82 5.33 -1.83 22.91
C TYR A 82 4.04 -1.26 23.47
N ASP A 83 3.75 -1.53 24.74
CA ASP A 83 2.63 -0.94 25.46
C ASP A 83 2.94 0.48 25.97
N HIS A 84 1.94 1.18 26.49
CA HIS A 84 2.08 2.53 27.06
C HIS A 84 3.05 2.62 28.25
N GLU A 85 3.35 1.52 28.94
CA GLU A 85 4.38 1.48 29.98
C GLU A 85 5.78 1.24 29.40
N ARG A 86 5.87 1.10 28.07
CA ARG A 86 7.07 0.87 27.26
C ARG A 86 7.66 -0.52 27.43
N HIS A 87 6.86 -1.49 27.86
CA HIS A 87 7.26 -2.88 27.91
C HIS A 87 7.12 -3.53 26.54
N ILE A 88 8.08 -4.39 26.20
CA ILE A 88 7.92 -5.29 25.07
C ILE A 88 6.79 -6.28 25.35
N CYS A 89 5.89 -6.43 24.38
CA CYS A 89 4.72 -7.30 24.45
C CYS A 89 4.76 -8.34 23.34
N VAL A 90 4.26 -9.54 23.64
CA VAL A 90 3.93 -10.56 22.64
C VAL A 90 2.51 -11.04 22.84
N ALA A 91 1.68 -10.90 21.82
CA ALA A 91 0.29 -11.28 21.82
C ALA A 91 0.05 -12.49 20.91
N ARG A 92 -0.97 -13.29 21.20
CA ARG A 92 -1.50 -14.29 20.28
C ARG A 92 -3.01 -14.31 20.27
N ARG A 93 -3.63 -14.67 19.15
CA ARG A 93 -5.04 -15.03 19.06
C ARG A 93 -5.22 -16.33 18.28
N LYS A 94 -6.31 -17.05 18.57
CA LYS A 94 -6.75 -18.18 17.75
C LYS A 94 -7.47 -17.64 16.51
N LEU A 95 -7.13 -18.12 15.32
CA LEU A 95 -7.80 -17.71 14.09
C LEU A 95 -9.15 -18.45 13.91
N PRO A 96 -10.13 -17.84 13.21
CA PRO A 96 -10.08 -16.51 12.60
C PRO A 96 -10.44 -15.34 13.53
N SER A 97 -11.05 -15.59 14.69
CA SER A 97 -11.73 -14.55 15.49
C SER A 97 -11.61 -14.72 17.01
N GLY A 98 -10.58 -15.42 17.49
CA GLY A 98 -10.31 -15.55 18.92
C GLY A 98 -9.81 -14.25 19.54
N GLU A 99 -10.00 -14.12 20.85
CA GLU A 99 -9.50 -13.00 21.65
C GLU A 99 -7.96 -12.98 21.71
N TRP A 100 -7.40 -11.79 21.82
CA TRP A 100 -5.95 -11.61 22.01
C TRP A 100 -5.54 -11.91 23.46
N GLN A 101 -4.55 -12.79 23.61
CA GLN A 101 -3.85 -13.05 24.86
C GLN A 101 -2.50 -12.34 24.81
N VAL A 102 -2.22 -11.46 25.77
CA VAL A 102 -1.01 -10.61 25.78
C VAL A 102 -0.08 -10.99 26.92
N ILE A 103 1.19 -11.23 26.61
CA ILE A 103 2.30 -11.26 27.57
C ILE A 103 3.00 -9.89 27.54
N ARG A 104 3.15 -9.27 28.71
CA ARG A 104 3.93 -8.04 28.91
C ARG A 104 5.20 -8.36 29.69
N PHE A 105 6.37 -8.08 29.12
CA PHE A 105 7.65 -8.38 29.76
C PHE A 105 8.10 -7.19 30.62
N THR A 106 7.64 -7.15 31.87
CA THR A 106 7.90 -6.04 32.81
C THR A 106 9.37 -5.98 33.31
N ASP A 107 10.20 -6.94 32.91
CA ASP A 107 11.64 -6.96 33.15
C ASP A 107 12.45 -6.21 32.07
N TYR A 108 11.80 -5.68 31.04
CA TYR A 108 12.43 -4.87 29.99
C TYR A 108 11.59 -3.66 29.60
N LYS A 109 12.21 -2.49 29.44
CA LYS A 109 11.55 -1.25 29.05
C LYS A 109 12.38 -0.50 27.99
N ILE A 110 11.74 -0.01 26.93
CA ILE A 110 12.39 0.89 25.97
C ILE A 110 12.52 2.30 26.56
N GLU A 111 13.75 2.82 26.61
CA GLU A 111 14.09 4.09 27.29
C GLU A 111 14.35 5.26 26.35
N ASN A 112 14.01 5.13 25.07
CA ASN A 112 14.22 6.18 24.06
C ASN A 112 12.97 6.38 23.17
N ASN A 113 12.94 7.52 22.48
CA ASN A 113 11.93 7.85 21.46
C ASN A 113 12.48 7.68 20.04
N ASP A 114 13.06 6.52 19.71
CA ASP A 114 13.60 6.22 18.38
C ASP A 114 12.74 5.14 17.69
N SER A 115 12.06 5.51 16.60
CA SER A 115 11.16 4.56 15.92
C SER A 115 11.87 3.41 15.20
N HIS A 116 13.20 3.43 15.09
CA HIS A 116 13.96 2.28 14.61
C HIS A 116 14.00 1.10 15.58
N ASN A 117 13.72 1.36 16.86
CA ASN A 117 13.84 0.42 17.97
C ASN A 117 12.60 -0.50 18.05
N VAL A 118 12.19 -1.01 16.89
CA VAL A 118 11.00 -1.84 16.69
C VAL A 118 11.15 -3.22 17.33
N ALA A 119 10.01 -3.92 17.51
CA ALA A 119 9.96 -5.30 17.96
C ALA A 119 9.53 -6.24 16.82
N VAL A 120 10.23 -7.34 16.61
CA VAL A 120 9.86 -8.32 15.57
C VAL A 120 9.75 -9.73 16.13
N ILE A 121 8.93 -10.54 15.47
CA ILE A 121 8.67 -11.94 15.78
C ILE A 121 9.09 -12.84 14.61
N GLY A 122 9.59 -14.02 14.94
CA GLY A 122 9.86 -15.10 13.99
C GLY A 122 9.47 -16.44 14.59
N ILE A 123 8.85 -17.30 13.80
CA ILE A 123 8.52 -18.67 14.18
C ILE A 123 9.36 -19.63 13.34
N ALA A 124 10.14 -20.49 14.00
CA ALA A 124 10.81 -21.60 13.35
C ALA A 124 9.77 -22.72 13.12
N GLU A 125 9.23 -22.83 11.92
CA GLU A 125 8.10 -23.72 11.64
C GLU A 125 8.40 -25.21 11.88
N GLY A 126 9.68 -25.60 11.76
CA GLY A 126 10.14 -26.98 11.93
C GLY A 126 10.02 -27.51 13.35
N ASP A 127 10.10 -26.65 14.36
CA ASP A 127 10.01 -27.05 15.77
C ASP A 127 9.01 -26.21 16.59
N GLY A 128 8.47 -25.13 16.04
CA GLY A 128 7.51 -24.26 16.69
C GLY A 128 8.09 -23.35 17.77
N SER A 129 9.40 -23.11 17.82
CA SER A 129 9.95 -22.08 18.71
C SER A 129 9.60 -20.68 18.20
N ILE A 130 9.25 -19.79 19.12
CA ILE A 130 8.97 -18.38 18.85
C ILE A 130 10.19 -17.57 19.26
N HIS A 131 10.64 -16.67 18.38
CA HIS A 131 11.84 -15.84 18.53
C HIS A 131 11.44 -14.37 18.48
N LEU A 132 11.91 -13.59 19.46
CA LEU A 132 11.65 -12.16 19.57
C LEU A 132 12.98 -11.41 19.61
N THR A 133 13.05 -10.30 18.90
CA THR A 133 14.17 -9.37 19.04
C THR A 133 13.67 -7.94 18.86
N TYR A 134 14.20 -7.01 19.66
CA TYR A 134 13.59 -5.70 19.85
C TYR A 134 14.58 -4.62 20.33
N ASP A 135 14.20 -3.35 20.20
CA ASP A 135 14.92 -2.20 20.75
C ASP A 135 16.36 -2.00 20.21
N HIS A 136 16.52 -1.95 18.88
CA HIS A 136 17.85 -1.75 18.29
C HIS A 136 18.00 -0.55 17.36
N HIS A 137 18.98 0.27 17.69
CA HIS A 137 19.59 1.23 16.76
C HIS A 137 21.08 1.36 17.09
N LYS A 138 21.86 0.45 16.49
CA LYS A 138 23.30 0.27 16.76
C LYS A 138 23.55 -0.01 18.25
N SER A 139 22.82 -0.98 18.78
CA SER A 139 22.90 -1.43 20.17
C SER A 139 23.24 -2.92 20.24
N ASP A 140 23.51 -3.40 21.45
CA ASP A 140 23.61 -4.83 21.72
C ASP A 140 22.28 -5.52 21.44
N LEU A 141 22.35 -6.79 21.05
CA LEU A 141 21.16 -7.61 20.83
C LEU A 141 20.29 -7.64 22.09
N ASN A 142 18.98 -7.42 21.94
CA ASN A 142 17.97 -7.94 22.85
C ASN A 142 17.23 -9.10 22.17
N TYR A 143 17.20 -10.24 22.83
CA TYR A 143 16.63 -11.46 22.27
C TYR A 143 15.93 -12.29 23.33
N ARG A 144 14.78 -12.85 22.95
CA ARG A 144 14.04 -13.86 23.71
C ARG A 144 13.58 -14.96 22.78
N TYR A 145 13.42 -16.15 23.33
CA TYR A 145 12.88 -17.28 22.58
C TYR A 145 12.12 -18.24 23.49
N THR A 146 11.27 -19.06 22.92
CA THR A 146 10.58 -20.14 23.63
C THR A 146 11.30 -21.47 23.46
N ALA A 147 10.96 -22.46 24.28
CA ALA A 147 11.26 -23.85 23.98
C ALA A 147 10.56 -24.29 22.66
N PRO A 148 11.06 -25.35 21.99
CA PRO A 148 10.34 -26.02 20.92
C PRO A 148 8.94 -26.45 21.33
N GLY A 149 8.02 -26.48 20.37
CA GLY A 149 6.67 -27.00 20.52
C GLY A 149 5.60 -25.96 20.84
N VAL A 150 5.97 -24.73 21.19
CA VAL A 150 5.03 -23.69 21.66
C VAL A 150 4.06 -23.25 20.54
N ALA A 151 4.55 -23.03 19.33
CA ALA A 151 3.73 -22.63 18.19
C ALA A 151 3.12 -23.81 17.41
N THR A 152 3.70 -25.02 17.52
CA THR A 152 3.12 -26.23 16.91
C THR A 152 2.02 -26.87 17.78
N HIS A 153 2.01 -26.60 19.09
CA HIS A 153 0.96 -27.07 20.01
C HIS A 153 0.37 -25.90 20.83
N PRO A 154 -0.15 -24.85 20.18
CA PRO A 154 -0.53 -23.61 20.85
C PRO A 154 -1.69 -23.78 21.85
N ASP A 155 -2.57 -24.76 21.62
CA ASP A 155 -3.66 -25.15 22.53
C ASP A 155 -3.16 -25.90 23.79
N GLN A 156 -1.90 -26.37 23.83
CA GLN A 156 -1.34 -27.16 24.93
C GLN A 156 -0.46 -26.35 25.88
N VAL A 157 -0.37 -25.03 25.68
CA VAL A 157 0.49 -24.14 26.47
C VAL A 157 -0.32 -23.01 27.09
N ASP A 158 -0.05 -22.72 28.36
CA ASP A 158 -0.56 -21.56 29.06
C ASP A 158 0.23 -20.31 28.62
N TRP A 159 -0.44 -19.36 27.96
CA TRP A 159 0.21 -18.16 27.43
C TRP A 159 0.64 -17.19 28.55
N ASN A 160 1.88 -17.34 29.03
CA ASN A 160 2.45 -16.50 30.05
C ASN A 160 3.97 -16.33 29.87
N ALA A 161 4.56 -15.35 30.56
CA ALA A 161 5.96 -14.96 30.39
C ALA A 161 6.98 -16.10 30.63
N SER A 162 6.63 -17.14 31.41
CA SER A 162 7.53 -18.28 31.67
C SER A 162 7.79 -19.16 30.44
N LEU A 163 7.02 -19.01 29.36
CA LEU A 163 7.27 -19.67 28.08
C LEU A 163 8.54 -19.16 27.39
N PHE A 164 8.97 -17.93 27.70
CA PHE A 164 10.08 -17.27 27.06
C PHE A 164 11.31 -17.25 27.97
N SER A 165 12.49 -17.23 27.35
CA SER A 165 13.74 -16.96 28.04
C SER A 165 13.74 -15.57 28.70
N ALA A 166 14.66 -15.38 29.65
CA ALA A 166 15.09 -14.05 30.03
C ALA A 166 15.66 -13.29 28.81
N ASN A 167 15.70 -11.96 28.88
CA ASN A 167 16.40 -11.15 27.88
C ASN A 167 17.87 -11.54 27.81
N THR A 168 18.40 -11.72 26.61
CA THR A 168 19.83 -11.98 26.38
C THR A 168 20.36 -11.20 25.19
N ASP A 169 21.66 -10.89 25.24
CA ASP A 169 22.46 -10.31 24.16
C ASP A 169 23.22 -11.34 23.33
N THR A 170 22.95 -12.62 23.58
CA THR A 170 23.62 -13.73 22.91
C THR A 170 22.68 -14.46 21.95
N LEU A 171 23.23 -14.88 20.81
CA LEU A 171 22.52 -15.67 19.81
C LEU A 171 23.02 -17.12 19.82
N GLY A 172 22.74 -17.85 20.90
CA GLY A 172 23.17 -19.23 21.07
C GLY A 172 24.70 -19.40 20.98
N PRO A 173 25.22 -20.37 20.20
CA PRO A 173 26.66 -20.62 20.05
C PRO A 173 27.44 -19.47 19.40
N LEU A 174 26.76 -18.52 18.75
CA LEU A 174 27.39 -17.33 18.15
C LEU A 174 27.88 -16.33 19.20
N GLY A 175 27.39 -16.43 20.45
CA GLY A 175 27.72 -15.50 21.52
C GLY A 175 27.09 -14.12 21.34
N LYS A 176 27.73 -13.11 21.92
CA LYS A 176 27.25 -11.73 21.95
C LYS A 176 27.21 -11.12 20.55
N ILE A 177 26.13 -10.41 20.23
CA ILE A 177 26.01 -9.62 18.99
C ILE A 177 25.86 -8.14 19.35
N GLU A 178 26.75 -7.30 18.83
CA GLU A 178 26.79 -5.84 19.07
C GLU A 178 26.47 -5.07 17.78
N ASP A 179 26.24 -3.75 17.91
CA ASP A 179 25.99 -2.82 16.80
C ASP A 179 24.84 -3.24 15.86
N PHE A 180 23.78 -3.79 16.42
CA PHE A 180 22.67 -4.42 15.71
C PHE A 180 21.60 -3.39 15.32
N THR A 181 20.97 -3.52 14.14
CA THR A 181 19.80 -2.71 13.73
C THR A 181 18.96 -3.46 12.69
N TYR A 182 17.65 -3.17 12.62
CA TYR A 182 16.72 -3.71 11.61
C TYR A 182 16.67 -5.25 11.56
N PRO A 183 16.39 -5.93 12.68
CA PRO A 183 16.18 -7.37 12.66
C PRO A 183 15.05 -7.75 11.71
N ARG A 184 15.23 -8.87 10.99
CA ARG A 184 14.15 -9.51 10.24
C ARG A 184 14.22 -11.01 10.37
N PHE A 185 13.15 -11.62 10.82
CA PHE A 185 13.01 -13.07 10.78
C PHE A 185 12.37 -13.49 9.46
N VAL A 186 12.94 -14.51 8.82
CA VAL A 186 12.48 -15.05 7.54
C VAL A 186 12.28 -16.56 7.73
N PRO A 187 11.04 -17.05 7.79
CA PRO A 187 10.76 -18.48 7.79
C PRO A 187 11.37 -19.14 6.54
N MET A 188 12.02 -20.27 6.73
CA MET A 188 12.69 -20.99 5.64
C MET A 188 11.83 -22.17 5.19
N PRO A 189 11.81 -22.52 3.89
CA PRO A 189 11.01 -23.63 3.35
C PRO A 189 11.32 -25.01 3.95
N ASN A 190 12.48 -25.16 4.59
CA ASN A 190 12.89 -26.39 5.28
C ASN A 190 12.49 -26.42 6.76
N GLY A 191 11.71 -25.44 7.25
CA GLY A 191 11.28 -25.30 8.64
C GLY A 191 12.29 -24.59 9.55
N ASN A 192 13.49 -24.25 9.06
CA ASN A 192 14.44 -23.43 9.79
C ASN A 192 13.99 -21.95 9.82
N LEU A 193 14.74 -21.13 10.54
CA LEU A 193 14.51 -19.69 10.62
C LEU A 193 15.77 -18.91 10.27
N MET A 194 15.67 -17.93 9.37
CA MET A 194 16.76 -17.01 9.08
C MET A 194 16.56 -15.70 9.85
N LEU A 195 17.64 -15.14 10.41
CA LEU A 195 17.69 -13.79 10.96
C LEU A 195 18.58 -12.92 10.09
N TYR A 196 18.01 -11.89 9.48
CA TYR A 196 18.71 -10.79 8.85
C TYR A 196 18.90 -9.63 9.83
N PHE A 197 20.01 -8.90 9.73
CA PHE A 197 20.19 -7.60 10.39
C PHE A 197 21.26 -6.74 9.72
N ARG A 198 21.25 -5.43 10.03
CA ARG A 198 22.36 -4.53 9.78
C ARG A 198 23.36 -4.59 10.94
N TYR A 199 24.62 -4.81 10.62
CA TYR A 199 25.73 -4.58 11.55
C TYR A 199 26.30 -3.17 11.33
N TRP A 200 26.50 -2.39 12.40
CA TRP A 200 27.01 -1.02 12.41
C TRP A 200 25.98 0.05 11.97
N THR A 201 26.38 1.04 11.15
CA THR A 201 25.62 2.28 10.95
C THR A 201 25.02 2.42 9.55
N SER A 202 24.07 3.35 9.42
CA SER A 202 23.32 3.69 8.19
C SER A 202 24.14 4.14 6.99
N GLY A 203 25.41 4.51 7.18
CA GLY A 203 26.33 4.93 6.11
C GLY A 203 27.61 4.09 6.06
N ASN A 204 27.69 3.04 6.86
CA ASN A 204 28.83 2.13 6.89
C ASN A 204 28.40 0.83 7.55
N GLY A 205 27.43 0.12 6.96
CA GLY A 205 26.78 -1.04 7.59
C GLY A 205 26.89 -2.31 6.76
N ASP A 206 27.21 -3.44 7.39
CA ASP A 206 27.22 -4.74 6.70
C ASP A 206 25.82 -5.37 6.77
N SER A 207 25.43 -6.07 5.71
CA SER A 207 24.22 -6.90 5.72
C SER A 207 24.57 -8.31 6.17
N MET A 208 23.91 -8.77 7.23
CA MET A 208 24.20 -10.03 7.91
C MET A 208 23.00 -10.98 7.83
N ILE A 209 23.25 -12.27 7.64
CA ILE A 209 22.27 -13.33 7.82
C ILE A 209 22.80 -14.41 8.78
N ARG A 210 21.91 -14.99 9.59
CA ARG A 210 22.15 -16.15 10.46
C ARG A 210 21.03 -17.15 10.25
N GLU A 211 21.29 -18.43 10.48
CA GLU A 211 20.32 -19.52 10.35
C GLU A 211 20.17 -20.24 11.69
N TYR A 212 18.93 -20.40 12.14
CA TYR A 212 18.51 -21.25 13.25
C TYR A 212 18.09 -22.60 12.70
N ASP A 213 18.70 -23.66 13.19
CA ASP A 213 18.40 -25.03 12.81
C ASP A 213 17.38 -25.63 13.78
N ALA A 214 16.18 -25.89 13.28
CA ALA A 214 15.06 -26.41 14.07
C ALA A 214 15.25 -27.88 14.50
N THR A 215 16.22 -28.60 13.93
CA THR A 215 16.56 -29.98 14.35
C THR A 215 17.53 -29.95 15.54
N THR A 216 18.49 -29.04 15.54
CA THR A 216 19.46 -28.90 16.64
C THR A 216 19.01 -27.92 17.72
N HIS A 217 17.97 -27.13 17.45
CA HIS A 217 17.46 -26.04 18.26
C HIS A 217 18.50 -24.97 18.58
N GLN A 218 19.41 -24.70 17.62
CA GLN A 218 20.52 -23.76 17.79
C GLN A 218 20.73 -22.86 16.58
N TRP A 219 21.25 -21.67 16.83
CA TRP A 219 21.81 -20.82 15.77
C TRP A 219 23.13 -21.41 15.26
N THR A 220 23.29 -21.43 13.95
CA THR A 220 24.45 -21.99 13.25
C THR A 220 25.58 -20.97 13.13
N THR A 221 26.83 -21.44 13.12
CA THR A 221 28.03 -20.61 12.93
C THR A 221 28.39 -20.37 11.45
N GLY A 222 27.66 -20.98 10.51
CA GLY A 222 28.05 -21.07 9.10
C GLY A 222 27.65 -19.90 8.20
N LEU A 223 26.73 -19.04 8.63
CA LEU A 223 26.30 -17.85 7.88
C LEU A 223 26.76 -16.58 8.58
N GLY A 224 26.77 -15.46 7.85
CA GLY A 224 27.15 -14.14 8.37
C GLY A 224 27.00 -13.03 7.33
N LYS A 225 28.06 -12.24 7.16
CA LYS A 225 28.07 -11.13 6.19
C LYS A 225 27.84 -11.64 4.77
N PHE A 226 26.96 -10.99 4.04
CA PHE A 226 26.70 -11.29 2.62
C PHE A 226 26.72 -10.05 1.72
N ILE A 227 26.57 -8.84 2.27
CA ILE A 227 26.83 -7.58 1.56
C ILE A 227 27.79 -6.71 2.39
N ALA A 228 28.90 -6.28 1.79
CA ALA A 228 29.91 -5.45 2.45
C ALA A 228 29.66 -3.95 2.28
N ARG A 229 29.92 -3.23 3.36
CA ARG A 229 29.76 -1.77 3.50
C ARG A 229 30.83 -0.88 2.86
N ASP A 230 32.04 -1.41 2.70
CA ASP A 230 33.27 -0.62 2.55
C ASP A 230 34.26 -1.27 1.57
N LYS A 231 33.73 -1.84 0.48
CA LYS A 231 34.52 -2.26 -0.69
C LYS A 231 33.91 -1.71 -1.98
N GLY A 232 34.77 -1.12 -2.80
CA GLY A 232 34.41 -0.39 -4.01
C GLY A 232 34.10 1.08 -3.74
N ASN A 233 34.20 1.91 -4.77
CA ASN A 233 33.95 3.35 -4.70
C ASN A 233 32.76 3.70 -5.58
N TYR A 234 31.91 4.60 -5.10
CA TYR A 234 30.84 5.18 -5.92
C TYR A 234 31.10 6.66 -6.12
N THR A 235 31.03 7.12 -7.36
CA THR A 235 31.25 8.52 -7.72
C THR A 235 29.95 9.11 -8.22
N TRP A 236 29.45 10.13 -7.51
CA TRP A 236 28.34 10.95 -7.97
C TRP A 236 28.89 12.18 -8.70
N ASP A 237 28.55 12.30 -9.98
CA ASP A 237 28.75 13.53 -10.74
C ASP A 237 27.48 14.41 -10.62
N HIS A 238 27.62 15.60 -10.04
CA HIS A 238 26.50 16.54 -9.89
C HIS A 238 26.17 17.28 -11.20
N ASN A 239 26.96 17.10 -12.27
CA ASN A 239 26.70 17.74 -13.57
C ASN A 239 25.36 17.25 -14.17
N GLY A 240 24.37 18.13 -14.20
CA GLY A 240 23.03 17.84 -14.72
C GLY A 240 21.96 17.60 -13.65
N ASP A 241 22.31 17.66 -12.36
CA ASP A 241 21.32 17.70 -11.29
C ASP A 241 20.76 19.13 -11.13
N ASN A 242 19.50 19.31 -11.54
CA ASN A 242 18.78 20.59 -11.43
C ASN A 242 18.59 21.07 -9.98
N GLN A 243 18.89 20.24 -8.97
CA GLN A 243 18.77 20.59 -7.55
C GLN A 243 20.10 20.99 -6.89
N ILE A 244 21.25 20.59 -7.45
CA ILE A 244 22.58 20.92 -6.90
C ILE A 244 23.48 21.41 -8.05
N ALA A 245 23.38 22.71 -8.35
CA ALA A 245 24.30 23.38 -9.27
C ALA A 245 25.68 23.56 -8.62
N THR A 246 26.45 22.47 -8.52
CA THR A 246 27.87 22.53 -8.19
C THR A 246 28.67 21.73 -9.20
N ASP A 247 29.76 22.30 -9.68
CA ASP A 247 30.79 21.70 -10.55
C ASP A 247 31.62 20.61 -9.85
N ARG A 248 31.01 19.86 -8.92
CA ARG A 248 31.71 18.95 -8.02
C ARG A 248 31.29 17.53 -8.28
N SER A 249 32.27 16.65 -8.41
CA SER A 249 32.07 15.21 -8.28
C SER A 249 32.48 14.78 -6.88
N GLU A 250 31.67 13.94 -6.24
CA GLU A 250 31.98 13.37 -4.92
C GLU A 250 32.14 11.85 -5.04
N THR A 251 33.13 11.29 -4.34
CA THR A 251 33.37 9.84 -4.33
C THR A 251 33.26 9.31 -2.91
N SER A 252 32.48 8.25 -2.75
CA SER A 252 32.27 7.60 -1.46
C SER A 252 32.88 6.20 -1.43
N PRO A 253 33.71 5.88 -0.40
CA PRO A 253 34.15 4.52 -0.12
C PRO A 253 33.27 3.79 0.91
N PHE A 254 32.21 4.41 1.43
CA PHE A 254 31.38 3.86 2.52
C PHE A 254 29.90 3.97 2.21
N ARG A 255 29.15 2.89 2.49
CA ARG A 255 27.72 2.82 2.21
C ARG A 255 26.98 1.85 3.11
N TYR A 256 25.67 1.77 2.90
CA TYR A 256 24.86 0.66 3.38
C TYR A 256 23.86 0.23 2.30
N ALA A 257 23.67 -1.09 2.19
CA ALA A 257 22.59 -1.69 1.41
C ALA A 257 21.29 -1.68 2.22
N TYR A 258 20.36 -0.80 1.88
CA TYR A 258 19.04 -0.81 2.51
C TYR A 258 18.16 -1.85 1.82
N ILE A 259 18.04 -3.01 2.44
CA ILE A 259 17.19 -4.09 1.95
C ILE A 259 15.73 -3.63 1.91
N ASN A 260 15.12 -3.72 0.73
CA ASN A 260 13.67 -3.58 0.57
C ASN A 260 13.02 -4.80 1.24
N ALA A 261 13.32 -6.00 0.75
CA ALA A 261 12.95 -7.24 1.41
C ALA A 261 13.96 -8.36 1.11
N ILE A 262 13.90 -9.40 1.94
CA ILE A 262 14.57 -10.68 1.78
C ILE A 262 13.53 -11.76 2.08
N SER A 263 13.20 -12.59 1.10
CA SER A 263 12.09 -13.54 1.22
C SER A 263 12.23 -14.72 0.26
N TYR A 264 11.56 -15.83 0.56
CA TYR A 264 11.53 -16.99 -0.32
C TYR A 264 10.41 -16.90 -1.36
N GLY A 265 10.75 -17.15 -2.62
CA GLY A 265 9.82 -17.52 -3.69
C GLY A 265 9.95 -19.01 -3.94
N GLY A 266 9.04 -19.83 -3.39
CA GLY A 266 9.25 -21.28 -3.36
C GLY A 266 10.46 -21.63 -2.50
N THR A 267 11.48 -22.29 -3.09
CA THR A 267 12.73 -22.63 -2.38
C THR A 267 13.86 -21.62 -2.62
N ARG A 268 13.69 -20.67 -3.54
CA ARG A 268 14.71 -19.66 -3.86
C ARG A 268 14.58 -18.48 -2.91
N LEU A 269 15.70 -18.05 -2.32
CA LEU A 269 15.79 -16.84 -1.51
C LEU A 269 16.09 -15.65 -2.40
N HIS A 270 15.25 -14.62 -2.37
CA HIS A 270 15.41 -13.39 -3.11
C HIS A 270 15.80 -12.25 -2.17
N VAL A 271 16.69 -11.35 -2.61
CA VAL A 271 16.98 -10.10 -1.92
C VAL A 271 17.01 -8.95 -2.92
N SER A 272 16.40 -7.83 -2.55
CA SER A 272 16.50 -6.58 -3.32
C SER A 272 16.77 -5.41 -2.38
N TRP A 273 17.56 -4.45 -2.83
CA TRP A 273 17.99 -3.32 -2.00
C TRP A 273 18.30 -2.10 -2.83
N ILE A 274 18.51 -0.98 -2.14
CA ILE A 274 19.14 0.19 -2.71
C ILE A 274 20.42 0.52 -1.97
N TRP A 275 21.34 1.22 -2.62
CA TRP A 275 22.53 1.75 -1.97
C TRP A 275 22.26 3.13 -1.37
N ARG A 276 22.96 3.43 -0.29
CA ARG A 276 23.13 4.80 0.21
C ARG A 276 24.59 5.02 0.52
N ASP A 277 25.26 5.75 -0.35
CA ASP A 277 26.64 6.17 -0.14
C ASP A 277 26.74 7.41 0.76
N VAL A 278 27.89 7.58 1.40
CA VAL A 278 28.19 8.73 2.25
C VAL A 278 29.11 9.70 1.51
N PHE A 279 28.57 10.85 1.13
CA PHE A 279 29.33 11.95 0.51
C PHE A 279 29.69 13.00 1.59
N THR A 280 29.46 14.29 1.36
CA THR A 280 29.58 15.34 2.40
C THR A 280 28.84 15.02 3.71
N LYS A 281 27.66 14.39 3.63
CA LYS A 281 26.89 13.88 4.76
C LYS A 281 26.07 12.66 4.34
N THR A 282 25.71 11.82 5.30
CA THR A 282 24.68 10.79 5.09
C THR A 282 23.33 11.47 4.89
N SER A 283 22.71 11.27 3.74
CA SER A 283 21.43 11.88 3.38
C SER A 283 20.54 10.90 2.64
N MET A 284 19.22 11.06 2.76
CA MET A 284 18.25 10.30 1.97
C MET A 284 18.40 10.56 0.46
N THR A 285 18.89 11.75 0.08
CA THR A 285 19.19 12.11 -1.31
C THR A 285 20.30 11.26 -1.92
N ASN A 286 21.14 10.62 -1.09
CA ASN A 286 22.24 9.77 -1.55
C ASN A 286 21.77 8.35 -1.91
N ASN A 287 20.46 8.07 -1.84
CA ASN A 287 19.93 6.78 -2.25
C ASN A 287 20.06 6.62 -3.76
N HIS A 288 20.58 5.48 -4.21
CA HIS A 288 20.71 5.18 -5.63
C HIS A 288 20.60 3.68 -5.90
N ASP A 289 20.25 3.39 -7.14
CA ASP A 289 20.06 2.08 -7.76
C ASP A 289 19.03 1.17 -7.06
N LEU A 290 18.32 0.38 -7.86
CA LEU A 290 17.70 -0.86 -7.39
C LEU A 290 18.62 -2.02 -7.76
N CYS A 291 18.98 -2.79 -6.75
CA CYS A 291 19.82 -3.97 -6.87
C CYS A 291 19.07 -5.25 -6.50
N TYR A 292 19.53 -6.38 -7.06
CA TYR A 292 18.95 -7.71 -6.85
C TYR A 292 20.01 -8.82 -6.85
N ALA A 293 19.77 -9.83 -6.03
CA ALA A 293 20.47 -11.10 -6.03
C ALA A 293 19.54 -12.21 -5.53
N TYR A 294 19.91 -13.47 -5.79
CA TYR A 294 19.19 -14.63 -5.25
C TYR A 294 20.12 -15.73 -4.78
N SER A 295 19.59 -16.65 -3.98
CA SER A 295 20.29 -17.83 -3.49
C SER A 295 19.39 -19.07 -3.58
N ASP A 296 19.95 -20.17 -4.07
CA ASP A 296 19.28 -21.47 -4.17
C ASP A 296 19.70 -22.45 -3.05
N ASP A 297 20.54 -22.00 -2.12
CA ASP A 297 21.12 -22.80 -1.03
C ASP A 297 20.99 -22.10 0.34
N ASN A 298 19.86 -21.40 0.53
CA ASN A 298 19.48 -20.72 1.76
C ASN A 298 20.51 -19.67 2.23
N GLY A 299 21.02 -18.88 1.28
CA GLY A 299 21.93 -17.77 1.52
C GLY A 299 23.39 -18.17 1.69
N ARG A 300 23.81 -19.39 1.32
CA ARG A 300 25.24 -19.79 1.39
C ARG A 300 26.01 -19.22 0.20
N THR A 301 25.45 -19.31 -1.00
CA THR A 301 25.96 -18.69 -2.24
C THR A 301 24.92 -17.76 -2.85
N TRP A 302 25.37 -16.70 -3.51
CA TRP A 302 24.53 -15.69 -4.14
C TRP A 302 24.81 -15.55 -5.62
N HIS A 303 23.75 -15.38 -6.39
CA HIS A 303 23.76 -15.22 -7.83
C HIS A 303 23.22 -13.84 -8.21
N ASN A 304 23.82 -13.23 -9.24
CA ASN A 304 23.35 -11.98 -9.82
C ASN A 304 22.15 -12.20 -10.76
N ASN A 305 21.68 -11.15 -11.43
CA ASN A 305 20.52 -11.26 -12.32
C ASN A 305 20.71 -12.25 -13.48
N ASP A 306 21.94 -12.35 -13.98
CA ASP A 306 22.36 -13.22 -15.10
C ASP A 306 22.54 -14.68 -14.68
N GLY A 307 22.30 -15.00 -13.40
CA GLY A 307 22.44 -16.33 -12.83
C GLY A 307 23.88 -16.78 -12.60
N GLN A 308 24.84 -15.85 -12.59
CA GLN A 308 26.22 -16.13 -12.25
C GLN A 308 26.39 -16.11 -10.73
N GLN A 309 27.06 -17.10 -10.15
CA GLN A 309 27.44 -17.05 -8.74
C GLN A 309 28.48 -15.95 -8.54
N VAL A 310 28.16 -14.96 -7.71
CA VAL A 310 28.98 -13.76 -7.48
C VAL A 310 29.46 -13.61 -6.04
N ALA A 311 28.85 -14.31 -5.08
CA ALA A 311 29.23 -14.20 -3.68
C ALA A 311 28.96 -15.48 -2.87
N ILE A 312 29.61 -15.56 -1.72
CA ILE A 312 29.55 -16.62 -0.70
C ILE A 312 29.44 -15.92 0.66
N THR A 313 28.46 -16.30 1.45
CA THR A 313 28.21 -15.73 2.78
C THR A 313 29.21 -16.25 3.82
N GLY A 314 29.44 -15.47 4.88
CA GLY A 314 30.08 -15.96 6.10
C GLY A 314 31.60 -16.07 6.01
N THR A 315 32.19 -15.54 4.94
CA THR A 315 33.64 -15.37 4.82
C THR A 315 34.09 -14.09 5.52
N ASP A 316 35.22 -14.11 6.22
CA ASP A 316 35.84 -12.89 6.75
C ASP A 316 36.33 -11.94 5.63
N SER A 317 36.51 -12.49 4.42
CA SER A 317 36.92 -11.72 3.25
C SER A 317 35.77 -10.88 2.67
N LYS A 318 36.08 -9.62 2.36
CA LYS A 318 35.20 -8.75 1.57
C LYS A 318 35.25 -9.10 0.08
N ASP A 319 36.19 -9.94 -0.35
CA ASP A 319 36.39 -10.31 -1.75
C ASP A 319 35.41 -11.36 -2.25
N THR A 320 34.70 -12.01 -1.34
CA THR A 320 33.80 -13.13 -1.61
C THR A 320 32.35 -12.80 -1.31
N VAL A 321 32.03 -11.61 -0.78
CA VAL A 321 30.65 -11.17 -0.51
C VAL A 321 30.20 -10.16 -1.57
N ILE A 322 28.90 -9.83 -1.61
CA ILE A 322 28.38 -8.80 -2.51
C ILE A 322 28.96 -7.43 -2.10
N THR A 323 29.38 -6.66 -3.09
CA THR A 323 29.87 -5.29 -2.96
C THR A 323 29.24 -4.42 -4.03
N ILE A 324 29.48 -3.10 -4.00
CA ILE A 324 29.00 -2.22 -5.07
C ILE A 324 29.59 -2.55 -6.45
N ASP A 325 30.79 -3.12 -6.50
CA ASP A 325 31.48 -3.49 -7.73
C ASP A 325 31.07 -4.88 -8.26
N THR A 326 30.17 -5.57 -7.56
CA THR A 326 29.76 -6.92 -7.97
C THR A 326 29.01 -6.84 -9.29
N PRO A 327 29.44 -7.56 -10.35
CA PRO A 327 28.83 -7.42 -11.66
C PRO A 327 27.39 -7.96 -11.69
N GLY A 328 26.51 -7.25 -12.39
CA GLY A 328 25.14 -7.71 -12.66
C GLY A 328 24.15 -7.61 -11.49
N ILE A 329 24.50 -6.90 -10.40
CA ILE A 329 23.58 -6.69 -9.26
C ILE A 329 22.61 -5.52 -9.47
N THR A 330 23.02 -4.47 -10.19
CA THR A 330 22.17 -3.31 -10.46
C THR A 330 21.19 -3.66 -11.58
N VAL A 331 19.90 -3.65 -11.25
CA VAL A 331 18.82 -4.07 -12.17
C VAL A 331 17.98 -2.90 -12.66
N VAL A 332 17.86 -1.83 -11.87
CA VAL A 332 17.32 -0.55 -12.34
C VAL A 332 18.26 0.56 -11.86
N PRO A 333 18.98 1.24 -12.76
CA PRO A 333 19.80 2.38 -12.40
C PRO A 333 18.91 3.53 -11.91
N ILE A 334 19.22 4.07 -10.73
CA ILE A 334 18.52 5.23 -10.16
C ILE A 334 19.61 6.15 -9.62
N ALA A 335 19.80 7.32 -10.21
CA ALA A 335 20.82 8.24 -9.74
C ALA A 335 20.51 8.76 -8.31
N PRO A 336 21.52 9.18 -7.53
CA PRO A 336 21.30 10.02 -6.37
C PRO A 336 20.50 11.29 -6.75
N GLY A 337 19.81 11.87 -5.78
CA GLY A 337 18.94 13.05 -5.98
C GLY A 337 17.56 12.73 -6.54
N GLN A 338 17.27 11.48 -6.94
CA GLN A 338 15.97 11.09 -7.50
C GLN A 338 14.86 10.85 -6.46
N ASN A 339 15.04 11.32 -5.23
CA ASN A 339 14.13 11.12 -4.10
C ASN A 339 13.73 9.65 -3.87
N ALA A 340 14.63 8.72 -4.17
CA ALA A 340 14.41 7.30 -3.94
C ALA A 340 14.35 7.00 -2.45
N ILE A 341 13.28 6.36 -1.99
CA ILE A 341 13.18 5.93 -0.59
C ILE A 341 13.66 4.48 -0.42
N ASN A 342 14.37 4.26 0.68
CA ASN A 342 14.91 2.98 1.09
C ASN A 342 13.90 2.12 1.87
N GLN A 343 14.16 0.82 2.03
CA GLN A 343 13.32 -0.08 2.85
C GLN A 343 11.85 -0.07 2.42
N CYS A 344 11.60 -0.24 1.12
CA CYS A 344 10.26 -0.53 0.63
C CYS A 344 9.98 -2.04 0.74
N THR A 345 9.48 -2.66 -0.33
CA THR A 345 9.00 -4.04 -0.30
C THR A 345 9.30 -4.77 -1.61
N HIS A 346 9.25 -6.10 -1.55
CA HIS A 346 9.14 -6.96 -2.72
C HIS A 346 8.22 -8.14 -2.43
N TYR A 347 7.81 -8.84 -3.49
CA TYR A 347 7.14 -10.12 -3.43
C TYR A 347 7.72 -11.03 -4.52
N ALA A 348 8.17 -12.22 -4.13
CA ALA A 348 8.77 -13.20 -5.02
C ALA A 348 7.87 -14.43 -5.17
N TYR A 349 7.78 -14.94 -6.39
CA TYR A 349 6.99 -16.11 -6.73
C TYR A 349 7.85 -17.37 -6.84
N PRO A 350 7.26 -18.58 -6.66
CA PRO A 350 7.98 -19.85 -6.83
C PRO A 350 8.58 -20.11 -8.21
N ASP A 351 8.09 -19.44 -9.26
CA ASP A 351 8.65 -19.53 -10.62
C ASP A 351 9.90 -18.63 -10.82
N GLY A 352 10.34 -17.94 -9.77
CA GLY A 352 11.50 -17.06 -9.78
C GLY A 352 11.21 -15.63 -10.24
N SER A 353 9.97 -15.30 -10.61
CA SER A 353 9.58 -13.91 -10.87
C SER A 353 9.55 -13.11 -9.56
N ILE A 354 9.94 -11.83 -9.59
CA ILE A 354 9.93 -10.96 -8.42
C ILE A 354 9.40 -9.58 -8.77
N HIS A 355 8.59 -9.01 -7.89
CA HIS A 355 8.03 -7.67 -8.01
C HIS A 355 8.50 -6.83 -6.84
N THR A 356 8.97 -5.62 -7.12
CA THR A 356 9.40 -4.64 -6.12
C THR A 356 8.53 -3.39 -6.30
N MET A 357 8.16 -2.76 -5.18
CA MET A 357 7.52 -1.45 -5.21
C MET A 357 8.44 -0.46 -4.53
N MET A 358 8.90 0.54 -5.28
CA MET A 358 9.76 1.61 -4.77
C MET A 358 9.08 2.96 -4.93
N ARG A 359 9.57 3.99 -4.26
CA ARG A 359 9.09 5.36 -4.44
C ARG A 359 10.26 6.26 -4.79
N HIS A 360 10.18 6.95 -5.92
CA HIS A 360 11.17 7.90 -6.41
C HIS A 360 10.53 8.85 -7.44
N TYR A 361 11.30 9.79 -7.99
CA TYR A 361 10.81 10.69 -9.02
C TYR A 361 10.46 9.96 -10.32
N VAL A 362 9.40 10.42 -10.97
CA VAL A 362 9.11 10.09 -12.36
C VAL A 362 10.13 10.80 -13.24
N SER A 363 10.68 10.07 -14.23
CA SER A 363 11.75 10.55 -15.10
C SER A 363 11.43 11.92 -15.71
N GLY A 364 12.37 12.87 -15.57
CA GLY A 364 12.23 14.23 -16.08
C GLY A 364 11.34 15.16 -15.23
N THR A 365 10.86 14.70 -14.07
CA THR A 365 10.00 15.47 -13.16
C THR A 365 10.53 15.44 -11.72
N THR A 366 9.93 16.24 -10.84
CA THR A 366 10.10 16.13 -9.37
C THR A 366 8.90 15.47 -8.70
N ASP A 367 8.00 14.88 -9.48
CA ASP A 367 6.81 14.20 -8.97
C ASP A 367 7.20 12.82 -8.44
N THR A 368 6.90 12.56 -7.17
CA THR A 368 7.32 11.34 -6.47
C THR A 368 6.20 10.31 -6.49
N ARG A 369 6.35 9.26 -7.29
CA ARG A 369 5.35 8.20 -7.46
C ARG A 369 5.87 6.86 -6.98
N TYR A 370 4.97 5.91 -6.79
CA TYR A 370 5.37 4.52 -6.71
C TYR A 370 5.84 4.04 -8.09
N HIS A 371 6.87 3.19 -8.10
CA HIS A 371 7.39 2.50 -9.25
C HIS A 371 7.35 1.00 -8.99
N HIS A 372 6.61 0.29 -9.84
CA HIS A 372 6.58 -1.15 -9.90
C HIS A 372 7.72 -1.60 -10.80
N HIS A 373 8.77 -2.19 -10.23
CA HIS A 373 9.82 -2.85 -10.99
C HIS A 373 9.70 -4.35 -10.81
N TRP A 374 9.75 -5.12 -11.89
CA TRP A 374 9.63 -6.57 -11.79
C TRP A 374 10.60 -7.28 -12.71
N ARG A 375 11.05 -8.44 -12.24
CA ARG A 375 11.80 -9.42 -13.01
C ARG A 375 10.84 -10.50 -13.47
N ASP A 376 10.77 -10.75 -14.76
CA ASP A 376 10.01 -11.87 -15.29
C ASP A 376 10.76 -13.21 -15.12
N THR A 377 10.16 -14.30 -15.61
CA THR A 377 10.74 -15.65 -15.52
C THR A 377 11.96 -15.85 -16.43
N ASN A 378 12.14 -15.02 -17.46
CA ASN A 378 13.32 -15.05 -18.34
C ASN A 378 14.50 -14.31 -17.71
N GLY A 379 14.21 -13.42 -16.75
CA GLY A 379 15.19 -12.63 -16.04
C GLY A 379 15.34 -11.20 -16.52
N ASP A 380 14.40 -10.76 -17.36
CA ASP A 380 14.34 -9.39 -17.83
C ASP A 380 13.63 -8.52 -16.80
N TRP A 381 14.20 -7.33 -16.55
CA TRP A 381 13.62 -6.34 -15.67
C TRP A 381 12.80 -5.31 -16.43
N HIS A 382 11.64 -5.01 -15.88
CA HIS A 382 10.67 -4.08 -16.42
C HIS A 382 10.29 -3.06 -15.35
N SER A 383 9.68 -1.96 -15.75
CA SER A 383 9.34 -0.87 -14.83
C SER A 383 8.11 -0.10 -15.28
N ASN A 384 7.27 0.29 -14.32
CA ASN A 384 6.14 1.17 -14.55
C ASN A 384 5.93 2.12 -13.36
N ALA A 385 5.71 3.41 -13.64
CA ALA A 385 5.32 4.37 -12.61
C ALA A 385 3.80 4.31 -12.40
N LEU A 386 3.36 4.34 -11.15
CA LEU A 386 1.94 4.37 -10.79
C LEU A 386 1.45 5.82 -10.76
N ALA A 387 0.14 6.00 -10.96
CA ALA A 387 -0.49 7.31 -10.88
C ALA A 387 -0.57 7.88 -9.44
N PHE A 388 -0.13 7.14 -8.43
CA PHE A 388 -0.27 7.49 -7.02
C PHE A 388 0.96 7.13 -6.20
N THR A 389 0.97 7.61 -4.96
CA THR A 389 2.07 7.51 -4.00
C THR A 389 1.52 7.44 -2.57
N GLY A 390 2.39 7.24 -1.59
CA GLY A 390 2.03 7.15 -0.17
C GLY A 390 3.23 6.85 0.72
N SER A 391 3.00 6.22 1.87
CA SER A 391 4.03 5.72 2.78
C SER A 391 4.97 4.70 2.11
N ARG A 392 5.97 4.18 2.83
CA ARG A 392 6.58 2.92 2.40
C ARG A 392 5.48 1.84 2.38
N PRO A 393 5.37 0.99 1.34
CA PRO A 393 4.26 0.05 1.23
C PRO A 393 4.67 -1.39 1.58
N SER A 394 3.69 -2.27 1.77
CA SER A 394 3.82 -3.73 1.72
C SER A 394 3.20 -4.28 0.43
N LEU A 395 3.76 -5.36 -0.12
CA LEU A 395 3.31 -5.97 -1.38
C LEU A 395 3.12 -7.47 -1.21
N ILE A 396 1.99 -7.98 -1.66
CA ILE A 396 1.67 -9.41 -1.75
C ILE A 396 1.09 -9.72 -3.13
N GLY A 397 1.04 -11.00 -3.49
CA GLY A 397 0.36 -11.43 -4.72
C GLY A 397 -0.27 -12.81 -4.60
N ASP A 398 -1.19 -13.12 -5.50
CA ASP A 398 -1.88 -14.41 -5.58
C ASP A 398 -1.33 -15.30 -6.72
N SER A 399 -1.85 -16.53 -6.82
CA SER A 399 -1.46 -17.49 -7.86
C SER A 399 -1.74 -17.03 -9.29
N ASP A 400 -2.68 -16.12 -9.48
CA ASP A 400 -3.03 -15.56 -10.78
C ASP A 400 -2.12 -14.38 -11.18
N LYS A 401 -1.16 -14.03 -10.32
CA LYS A 401 -0.25 -12.89 -10.45
C LYS A 401 -0.95 -11.54 -10.27
N ASN A 402 -2.12 -11.50 -9.65
CA ASN A 402 -2.60 -10.25 -9.10
C ASN A 402 -1.68 -9.83 -7.96
N LEU A 403 -1.47 -8.52 -7.86
CA LEU A 403 -0.66 -7.92 -6.81
C LEU A 403 -1.54 -7.01 -5.96
N TYR A 404 -1.31 -6.99 -4.66
CA TYR A 404 -1.98 -6.09 -3.72
C TYR A 404 -0.94 -5.29 -2.97
N LEU A 405 -1.05 -3.97 -3.09
CA LEU A 405 -0.17 -3.01 -2.44
C LEU A 405 -0.91 -2.37 -1.28
N VAL A 406 -0.38 -2.50 -0.07
CA VAL A 406 -0.93 -1.89 1.14
C VAL A 406 -0.01 -0.76 1.57
N TYR A 407 -0.58 0.42 1.81
CA TYR A 407 0.16 1.60 2.23
C TYR A 407 -0.74 2.55 3.00
N THR A 408 -0.15 3.52 3.69
CA THR A 408 -0.89 4.62 4.30
C THR A 408 -0.71 5.91 3.51
N ASN A 409 -1.77 6.70 3.43
CA ASN A 409 -1.72 8.08 2.97
C ASN A 409 -2.73 8.88 3.79
N ASN A 410 -2.34 10.06 4.29
CA ASN A 410 -3.15 10.89 5.19
C ASN A 410 -3.73 10.11 6.40
N ASN A 411 -2.91 9.26 7.01
CA ASN A 411 -3.28 8.36 8.12
C ASN A 411 -4.46 7.43 7.80
N GLN A 412 -4.67 7.07 6.54
CA GLN A 412 -5.64 6.07 6.13
C GLN A 412 -4.91 4.92 5.43
N THR A 413 -5.27 3.69 5.75
CA THR A 413 -4.78 2.52 5.04
C THR A 413 -5.48 2.42 3.68
N HIS A 414 -4.70 2.24 2.62
CA HIS A 414 -5.18 2.03 1.25
C HIS A 414 -4.73 0.66 0.77
N ILE A 415 -5.58 0.02 -0.04
CA ILE A 415 -5.22 -1.19 -0.79
C ILE A 415 -5.37 -0.86 -2.28
N ALA A 416 -4.29 -1.05 -3.02
CA ALA A 416 -4.28 -0.97 -4.47
C ALA A 416 -4.08 -2.35 -5.09
N HIS A 417 -4.68 -2.55 -6.26
CA HIS A 417 -4.66 -3.80 -7.00
C HIS A 417 -3.89 -3.62 -8.31
N GLY A 418 -2.91 -4.48 -8.52
CA GLY A 418 -2.16 -4.63 -9.77
C GLY A 418 -2.71 -5.82 -10.54
N VAL A 419 -3.42 -5.56 -11.63
CA VAL A 419 -4.00 -6.56 -12.52
C VAL A 419 -2.98 -6.91 -13.62
N PRO A 420 -2.54 -8.17 -13.74
CA PRO A 420 -1.68 -8.58 -14.85
C PRO A 420 -2.45 -8.54 -16.18
N ASN A 421 -1.77 -8.22 -17.27
CA ASN A 421 -2.29 -8.49 -18.61
C ASN A 421 -2.40 -10.02 -18.85
N GLN A 422 -3.05 -10.42 -19.95
CA GLN A 422 -3.28 -11.82 -20.28
C GLN A 422 -2.01 -12.69 -20.24
N ASP A 423 -0.88 -12.13 -20.67
CA ASP A 423 0.39 -12.83 -20.74
C ASP A 423 1.22 -12.74 -19.44
N LYS A 424 0.72 -12.03 -18.42
CA LYS A 424 1.39 -11.82 -17.12
C LYS A 424 2.78 -11.18 -17.27
N THR A 425 2.90 -10.26 -18.24
CA THR A 425 4.12 -9.52 -18.57
C THR A 425 4.04 -8.04 -18.18
N ALA A 426 2.86 -7.51 -17.88
CA ALA A 426 2.67 -6.13 -17.43
C ALA A 426 1.47 -6.01 -16.48
N TRP A 427 1.46 -4.98 -15.62
CA TRP A 427 0.41 -4.76 -14.62
C TRP A 427 -0.22 -3.37 -14.74
N THR A 428 -1.55 -3.33 -14.61
CA THR A 428 -2.33 -2.09 -14.48
C THR A 428 -2.75 -1.91 -13.04
N TRP A 429 -2.52 -0.72 -12.48
CA TRP A 429 -2.73 -0.45 -11.06
C TRP A 429 -3.88 0.52 -10.82
N SER A 430 -4.73 0.21 -9.83
CA SER A 430 -5.77 1.10 -9.32
C SER A 430 -5.89 0.99 -7.80
N ARG A 431 -6.27 2.09 -7.12
CA ARG A 431 -6.68 2.01 -5.71
C ARG A 431 -8.08 1.38 -5.67
N VAL A 432 -8.25 0.33 -4.89
CA VAL A 432 -9.51 -0.43 -4.80
C VAL A 432 -10.18 -0.30 -3.45
N PHE A 433 -9.46 0.16 -2.41
CA PHE A 433 -10.01 0.31 -1.07
C PHE A 433 -9.29 1.39 -0.26
N THR A 434 -10.04 2.08 0.59
CA THR A 434 -9.55 3.02 1.60
C THR A 434 -10.26 2.75 2.93
N GLN A 435 -9.49 2.51 3.99
CA GLN A 435 -10.01 2.36 5.34
C GLN A 435 -10.37 3.74 5.90
N ASN A 436 -11.67 4.05 5.95
CA ASN A 436 -12.16 5.35 6.42
C ASN A 436 -12.45 5.40 7.92
N ASN A 437 -12.65 4.25 8.56
CA ASN A 437 -13.11 4.17 9.96
C ASN A 437 -11.97 4.09 10.98
N PHE A 438 -10.72 4.02 10.53
CA PHE A 438 -9.55 3.92 11.39
C PHE A 438 -8.42 4.83 10.88
N LYS A 439 -7.83 5.63 11.77
CA LYS A 439 -6.71 6.51 11.43
C LYS A 439 -5.39 5.81 11.78
N ASP A 440 -4.81 5.15 10.79
CA ASP A 440 -3.56 4.40 10.93
C ASP A 440 -2.34 5.33 10.88
N GLY A 441 -1.59 5.40 11.98
CA GLY A 441 -0.30 6.09 12.08
C GLY A 441 0.87 5.25 11.55
N GLY A 442 0.62 3.98 11.21
CA GLY A 442 1.59 3.07 10.63
C GLY A 442 1.86 3.31 9.14
N GLU A 443 2.55 2.35 8.52
CA GLU A 443 2.94 2.39 7.10
C GLU A 443 2.39 1.18 6.31
N GLY A 444 1.26 0.60 6.73
CA GLY A 444 0.62 -0.52 6.01
C GLY A 444 1.38 -1.84 6.14
N VAL A 445 1.77 -2.21 7.37
CA VAL A 445 2.41 -3.52 7.67
C VAL A 445 1.35 -4.62 7.65
N ILE A 446 1.73 -5.82 7.19
CA ILE A 446 0.80 -6.94 6.94
C ILE A 446 1.31 -8.28 7.46
N ASP A 447 0.42 -9.26 7.58
CA ASP A 447 0.76 -10.67 7.83
C ASP A 447 0.97 -11.43 6.52
N PHE A 448 2.23 -11.60 6.11
CA PHE A 448 2.58 -12.35 4.90
C PHE A 448 2.20 -13.83 4.98
N SER A 449 2.39 -14.44 6.16
CA SER A 449 2.10 -15.85 6.38
C SER A 449 0.61 -16.15 6.27
N ARG A 450 -0.26 -15.29 6.80
CA ARG A 450 -1.72 -15.48 6.69
C ARG A 450 -2.20 -15.31 5.25
N TRP A 451 -1.63 -14.37 4.50
CA TRP A 451 -1.91 -14.27 3.08
C TRP A 451 -1.53 -15.57 2.35
N GLN A 452 -0.32 -16.10 2.61
CA GLN A 452 0.15 -17.35 1.97
C GLN A 452 -0.71 -18.58 2.33
N GLN A 453 -1.23 -18.65 3.56
CA GLN A 453 -1.98 -19.81 4.06
C GLN A 453 -3.48 -19.73 3.72
N GLU A 454 -4.09 -18.55 3.83
CA GLU A 454 -5.55 -18.38 3.82
C GLU A 454 -6.05 -17.41 2.74
N GLN A 455 -5.16 -16.69 2.04
CA GLN A 455 -5.50 -15.55 1.17
C GLN A 455 -6.35 -14.48 1.90
N ILE A 456 -6.12 -14.33 3.21
CA ILE A 456 -6.66 -13.26 4.03
C ILE A 456 -5.57 -12.22 4.23
N LEU A 457 -5.87 -10.98 3.87
CA LEU A 457 -4.99 -9.85 4.09
C LEU A 457 -5.24 -9.29 5.49
N SER A 458 -4.33 -9.54 6.44
CA SER A 458 -4.35 -8.87 7.75
C SER A 458 -3.44 -7.65 7.72
N THR A 459 -3.94 -6.47 8.09
CA THR A 459 -3.14 -5.27 8.31
C THR A 459 -2.89 -5.05 9.81
N TYR A 460 -1.69 -4.63 10.15
CA TYR A 460 -1.28 -4.24 11.49
C TYR A 460 -1.37 -2.71 11.59
N ALA A 461 -2.38 -2.21 12.31
CA ALA A 461 -2.77 -0.80 12.27
C ALA A 461 -2.83 -0.21 13.68
N GLN A 462 -2.03 0.83 13.94
CA GLN A 462 -2.04 1.55 15.22
C GLN A 462 -2.57 2.96 15.01
N GLY A 463 -3.41 3.45 15.94
CA GLY A 463 -3.91 4.81 15.90
C GLY A 463 -2.78 5.85 15.83
N SER A 464 -2.94 6.88 15.01
CA SER A 464 -2.04 8.04 15.04
C SER A 464 -2.23 8.83 16.34
N SER A 465 -1.15 9.23 17.03
CA SER A 465 -1.26 10.08 18.22
C SER A 465 -1.97 11.40 17.87
N PRO A 466 -3.06 11.76 18.58
CA PRO A 466 -3.80 13.00 18.31
C PRO A 466 -3.14 14.24 18.92
N ASN A 467 -2.18 14.05 19.82
CA ASN A 467 -1.63 15.11 20.67
C ASN A 467 -0.11 15.21 20.51
N SER A 468 0.45 16.34 20.92
CA SER A 468 1.89 16.54 21.00
C SER A 468 2.53 15.78 22.17
N GLU A 469 1.75 15.30 23.14
CA GLU A 469 2.19 14.49 24.27
C GLU A 469 2.27 12.99 23.93
N GLU A 470 2.93 12.22 24.80
CA GLU A 470 3.02 10.76 24.73
C GLU A 470 1.65 10.13 25.01
N THR A 471 0.81 10.05 23.99
CA THR A 471 -0.56 9.54 24.09
C THR A 471 -0.62 8.15 23.46
N PRO A 472 -0.83 7.08 24.25
CA PRO A 472 -1.00 5.75 23.68
C PRO A 472 -2.32 5.66 22.91
N THR A 473 -2.39 4.73 21.97
CA THR A 473 -3.57 4.54 21.11
C THR A 473 -3.84 3.06 20.91
N ALA A 474 -5.06 2.76 20.47
CA ALA A 474 -5.45 1.41 20.11
C ALA A 474 -4.58 0.84 18.97
N LEU A 475 -4.21 -0.42 19.13
CA LEU A 475 -3.52 -1.24 18.14
C LEU A 475 -4.44 -2.37 17.69
N HIS A 476 -4.64 -2.48 16.39
CA HIS A 476 -5.58 -3.40 15.76
C HIS A 476 -4.88 -4.33 14.76
N VAL A 477 -5.49 -5.50 14.56
CA VAL A 477 -5.35 -6.28 13.33
C VAL A 477 -6.69 -6.27 12.60
N ILE A 478 -6.69 -5.72 11.39
CA ILE A 478 -7.86 -5.62 10.52
C ILE A 478 -7.72 -6.63 9.38
N ASP A 479 -8.72 -7.49 9.24
CA ASP A 479 -8.70 -8.60 8.30
C ASP A 479 -9.58 -8.28 7.09
N TYR A 480 -9.02 -8.49 5.90
CA TYR A 480 -9.69 -8.28 4.62
C TYR A 480 -9.72 -9.56 3.81
N LYS A 481 -10.89 -9.86 3.26
CA LYS A 481 -11.04 -10.83 2.16
C LYS A 481 -11.07 -10.06 0.85
N ILE A 482 -10.22 -10.47 -0.08
CA ILE A 482 -10.20 -9.92 -1.43
C ILE A 482 -10.86 -10.96 -2.33
N SER A 483 -11.96 -10.60 -2.99
CA SER A 483 -12.65 -11.52 -3.89
C SER A 483 -13.28 -10.80 -5.07
N GLU A 484 -13.40 -11.52 -6.18
CA GLU A 484 -14.31 -11.11 -7.25
C GLU A 484 -15.75 -11.12 -6.71
N ALA A 485 -16.43 -9.98 -6.81
CA ALA A 485 -17.85 -9.89 -6.50
C ALA A 485 -18.66 -10.46 -7.68
N PHE A 486 -19.52 -11.45 -7.40
CA PHE A 486 -20.48 -11.94 -8.37
C PHE A 486 -21.86 -11.36 -8.08
N ILE A 487 -22.50 -10.83 -9.13
CA ILE A 487 -23.92 -10.53 -9.10
C ILE A 487 -24.66 -11.83 -9.41
N ASP A 488 -25.37 -12.38 -8.43
CA ASP A 488 -26.30 -13.48 -8.63
C ASP A 488 -27.72 -12.94 -8.66
N ALA A 489 -28.51 -13.37 -9.64
CA ALA A 489 -29.87 -12.93 -9.86
C ALA A 489 -30.77 -14.15 -9.97
N SER A 490 -31.58 -14.39 -8.94
CA SER A 490 -32.52 -15.51 -8.90
C SER A 490 -33.96 -15.01 -8.92
N ILE A 491 -34.82 -15.70 -9.68
CA ILE A 491 -36.26 -15.42 -9.72
C ILE A 491 -36.97 -16.46 -8.84
N ASP A 492 -37.72 -16.00 -7.84
CA ASP A 492 -38.56 -16.89 -7.05
C ASP A 492 -39.59 -17.57 -7.97
N PRO A 493 -39.63 -18.91 -8.03
CA PRO A 493 -40.48 -19.62 -8.97
C PRO A 493 -41.97 -19.48 -8.66
N GLN A 494 -42.35 -19.16 -7.43
CA GLN A 494 -43.73 -18.96 -6.98
C GLN A 494 -44.16 -17.49 -7.03
N THR A 495 -43.37 -16.57 -6.47
CA THR A 495 -43.75 -15.14 -6.39
C THR A 495 -43.38 -14.36 -7.64
N LYS A 496 -42.43 -14.87 -8.45
CA LYS A 496 -41.84 -14.21 -9.62
C LYS A 496 -41.03 -12.96 -9.28
N ASP A 497 -40.67 -12.77 -8.02
CA ASP A 497 -39.79 -11.68 -7.61
C ASP A 497 -38.36 -11.97 -8.02
N LEU A 498 -37.67 -10.91 -8.49
CA LEU A 498 -36.25 -10.95 -8.79
C LEU A 498 -35.47 -10.58 -7.52
N THR A 499 -34.68 -11.51 -7.00
CA THR A 499 -33.70 -11.24 -5.96
C THR A 499 -32.33 -11.10 -6.61
N VAL A 500 -31.68 -9.95 -6.38
CA VAL A 500 -30.29 -9.72 -6.76
C VAL A 500 -29.46 -9.73 -5.48
N SER A 501 -28.47 -10.61 -5.42
CA SER A 501 -27.58 -10.79 -4.28
C SER A 501 -26.12 -10.75 -4.72
N TRP A 502 -25.28 -10.10 -3.92
CA TRP A 502 -23.84 -10.12 -4.07
C TRP A 502 -23.29 -11.36 -3.40
N LEU A 503 -22.56 -12.19 -4.14
CA LEU A 503 -21.92 -13.39 -3.62
C LEU A 503 -20.41 -13.30 -3.84
N SER A 504 -19.64 -13.64 -2.81
CA SER A 504 -18.23 -14.02 -3.02
C SER A 504 -18.15 -15.30 -3.86
N ASN A 505 -16.99 -15.55 -4.49
CA ASN A 505 -16.79 -16.76 -5.31
C ASN A 505 -17.10 -18.05 -4.53
N ASP A 506 -16.74 -18.11 -3.25
CA ASP A 506 -17.01 -19.26 -2.38
C ASP A 506 -18.52 -19.45 -2.14
N GLN A 507 -19.26 -18.37 -1.87
CA GLN A 507 -20.72 -18.45 -1.69
C GLN A 507 -21.43 -18.88 -2.97
N ARG A 508 -20.94 -18.45 -4.13
CA ARG A 508 -21.43 -18.91 -5.43
C ARG A 508 -21.17 -20.41 -5.64
N LEU A 509 -19.97 -20.89 -5.32
CA LEU A 509 -19.60 -22.32 -5.45
C LEU A 509 -20.37 -23.21 -4.47
N GLN A 510 -20.57 -22.78 -3.23
CA GLN A 510 -21.38 -23.47 -2.22
C GLN A 510 -22.86 -23.55 -2.62
N ARG A 511 -23.38 -22.49 -3.28
CA ARG A 511 -24.75 -22.48 -3.80
C ARG A 511 -24.92 -23.39 -5.03
N GLN A 512 -23.91 -23.49 -5.89
CA GLN A 512 -23.91 -24.39 -7.05
C GLN A 512 -23.80 -25.87 -6.69
N THR A 513 -23.17 -26.19 -5.56
CA THR A 513 -22.99 -27.57 -5.06
C THR A 513 -24.15 -28.04 -4.17
N GLY A 514 -25.04 -27.15 -3.76
CA GLY A 514 -26.26 -27.48 -3.00
C GLY A 514 -26.02 -27.69 -1.49
N GLU A 515 -24.90 -27.20 -0.94
CA GLU A 515 -24.50 -27.41 0.46
C GLU A 515 -25.03 -26.35 1.45
N LEU A 516 -25.91 -25.43 1.04
CA LEU A 516 -26.62 -24.55 1.97
C LEU A 516 -27.71 -25.33 2.72
N LEU A 517 -27.40 -25.79 3.93
CA LEU A 517 -28.40 -26.16 4.93
C LEU A 517 -29.06 -24.88 5.47
N GLU A 518 -30.40 -24.88 5.55
CA GLU A 518 -31.28 -23.76 5.95
C GLU A 518 -31.14 -23.26 7.40
N GLU A 519 -30.03 -23.49 8.09
CA GLU A 519 -29.89 -23.08 9.49
C GLU A 519 -28.91 -21.92 9.65
N ASN A 520 -29.46 -20.81 10.15
CA ASN A 520 -28.81 -19.58 10.68
C ASN A 520 -28.94 -18.32 9.81
N TRP A 521 -30.20 -17.90 9.59
CA TRP A 521 -30.54 -16.49 9.34
C TRP A 521 -31.07 -15.85 10.63
N GLU A 522 -30.18 -15.58 11.59
CA GLU A 522 -30.43 -14.57 12.61
C GLU A 522 -29.21 -13.66 12.63
N PHE A 523 -29.25 -12.54 11.89
CA PHE A 523 -28.72 -11.25 12.33
C PHE A 523 -29.12 -10.15 11.33
N LEU A 524 -29.71 -9.09 11.86
CA LEU A 524 -30.07 -7.80 11.25
C LEU A 524 -31.29 -7.80 10.29
N SER A 525 -32.47 -8.08 10.85
CA SER A 525 -33.72 -7.51 10.36
C SER A 525 -34.30 -6.54 11.41
N GLU A 526 -33.87 -5.28 11.38
CA GLU A 526 -34.71 -4.20 11.87
C GLU A 526 -34.92 -3.17 10.75
N GLU A 527 -36.21 -2.97 10.45
CA GLU A 527 -36.83 -1.98 9.57
C GLU A 527 -36.69 -2.08 8.04
N ILE A 528 -37.40 -3.05 7.45
CA ILE A 528 -38.31 -2.75 6.32
C ILE A 528 -39.65 -3.47 6.56
N GLN A 529 -40.60 -2.79 7.19
CA GLN A 529 -41.99 -3.24 7.22
C GLN A 529 -42.64 -2.97 5.85
N SER A 530 -42.90 -4.04 5.09
CA SER A 530 -43.91 -4.23 4.00
C SER A 530 -43.30 -4.72 2.67
N PRO A 531 -43.89 -5.74 2.00
CA PRO A 531 -43.49 -6.14 0.66
C PRO A 531 -43.98 -5.13 -0.39
N ILE A 532 -43.07 -4.67 -1.26
CA ILE A 532 -43.39 -3.74 -2.36
C ILE A 532 -43.93 -4.55 -3.55
N THR A 533 -45.25 -4.59 -3.72
CA THR A 533 -45.90 -5.08 -4.95
C THR A 533 -45.73 -4.07 -6.11
N LEU A 534 -45.28 -4.57 -7.26
CA LEU A 534 -45.19 -3.86 -8.55
C LEU A 534 -46.58 -3.46 -9.10
N SER A 535 -47.18 -2.41 -8.56
CA SER A 535 -48.28 -1.70 -9.23
C SER A 535 -48.24 -0.17 -9.06
N LYS A 536 -47.11 0.37 -8.59
CA LYS A 536 -46.81 1.82 -8.58
C LYS A 536 -45.41 2.10 -9.12
N ALA A 537 -45.13 1.60 -10.32
CA ALA A 537 -43.91 1.94 -11.05
C ALA A 537 -44.12 3.24 -11.85
N ALA A 538 -44.26 4.37 -11.15
CA ALA A 538 -44.19 5.71 -11.74
C ALA A 538 -43.77 6.75 -10.69
N ALA A 539 -42.78 6.43 -9.85
CA ALA A 539 -42.13 7.41 -8.95
C ALA A 539 -40.82 6.90 -8.30
N PHE A 540 -40.19 5.85 -8.82
CA PHE A 540 -38.87 5.43 -8.37
C PHE A 540 -37.94 5.39 -9.57
N THR A 541 -37.13 6.44 -9.72
CA THR A 541 -35.88 6.40 -10.46
C THR A 541 -34.79 5.98 -9.48
N PRO A 542 -34.41 4.69 -9.40
CA PRO A 542 -33.18 4.33 -8.73
C PRO A 542 -32.01 4.82 -9.61
N SER A 543 -31.33 5.84 -9.11
CA SER A 543 -30.16 6.48 -9.71
C SER A 543 -28.91 5.59 -9.65
N PHE A 544 -28.99 4.30 -10.00
CA PHE A 544 -27.82 3.41 -10.06
C PHE A 544 -28.00 2.34 -11.16
N PHE A 545 -28.10 2.81 -12.40
CA PHE A 545 -27.75 2.04 -13.58
C PHE A 545 -26.77 2.88 -14.40
N ARG A 546 -25.46 2.71 -14.16
CA ARG A 546 -24.47 2.95 -15.21
C ARG A 546 -24.33 1.64 -15.96
N LEU A 547 -24.87 1.57 -17.18
CA LEU A 547 -24.35 0.65 -18.19
C LEU A 547 -22.83 0.81 -18.19
N ALA A 548 -22.10 -0.30 -18.18
CA ALA A 548 -20.64 -0.31 -18.26
C ALA A 548 -20.20 0.71 -19.31
N THR A 549 -19.58 1.79 -18.85
CA THR A 549 -19.00 2.77 -19.75
C THR A 549 -17.93 2.04 -20.57
N PRO A 550 -17.81 2.32 -21.88
CA PRO A 550 -16.65 1.89 -22.65
C PRO A 550 -15.36 2.25 -21.88
N PRO A 551 -14.23 1.54 -22.14
CA PRO A 551 -12.98 1.74 -21.41
C PRO A 551 -12.77 3.23 -21.19
N ALA A 552 -12.58 3.62 -19.93
CA ALA A 552 -12.57 5.03 -19.53
C ALA A 552 -11.66 5.79 -20.52
N PRO A 553 -12.19 6.80 -21.21
CA PRO A 553 -11.42 7.49 -22.23
C PRO A 553 -10.15 8.03 -21.58
N ALA A 554 -9.02 7.93 -22.29
CA ALA A 554 -7.73 8.31 -21.72
C ALA A 554 -7.81 9.75 -21.19
N VAL A 555 -7.68 9.89 -19.87
CA VAL A 555 -7.76 11.16 -19.16
C VAL A 555 -6.40 11.84 -19.28
N PHE A 556 -6.38 13.08 -19.73
CA PHE A 556 -5.19 13.93 -19.74
C PHE A 556 -4.88 14.44 -18.34
N LYS A 557 -5.87 15.10 -17.74
CA LYS A 557 -5.78 15.69 -16.41
C LYS A 557 -7.15 15.70 -15.76
N ARG A 558 -7.15 15.44 -14.46
CA ARG A 558 -8.28 15.64 -13.58
C ARG A 558 -7.86 16.65 -12.51
N PHE A 559 -8.66 17.69 -12.34
CA PHE A 559 -8.61 18.58 -11.18
C PHE A 559 -9.60 18.03 -10.17
N ASP A 560 -9.10 17.67 -9.01
CA ASP A 560 -9.90 17.27 -7.86
C ASP A 560 -9.26 17.79 -6.58
N TRP A 561 -10.04 17.95 -5.52
CA TRP A 561 -9.57 18.60 -4.30
C TRP A 561 -9.32 17.58 -3.19
N ASP A 562 -9.14 16.31 -3.56
CA ASP A 562 -8.93 15.17 -2.65
C ASP A 562 -7.60 15.29 -1.88
N ASP A 563 -6.58 15.87 -2.51
CA ASP A 563 -5.24 16.09 -1.94
C ASP A 563 -4.98 17.56 -1.52
N GLY A 564 -5.99 18.42 -1.52
CA GLY A 564 -5.89 19.83 -1.10
C GLY A 564 -6.27 20.86 -2.17
N GLU A 565 -5.74 22.08 -2.07
CA GLU A 565 -6.03 23.16 -3.02
C GLU A 565 -5.27 22.95 -4.35
N GLU A 566 -6.04 22.82 -5.43
CA GLU A 566 -5.53 22.81 -6.80
C GLU A 566 -5.00 24.19 -7.22
N ASN A 567 -4.06 24.24 -8.17
CA ASN A 567 -3.57 25.52 -8.70
C ASN A 567 -4.63 26.18 -9.58
N MET A 568 -5.46 26.99 -8.93
CA MET A 568 -6.59 27.67 -9.54
C MET A 568 -6.67 29.13 -9.08
N PHE A 569 -7.43 29.93 -9.83
CA PHE A 569 -7.74 31.31 -9.50
C PHE A 569 -9.24 31.52 -9.50
N THR A 570 -9.76 32.16 -8.46
CA THR A 570 -11.18 32.52 -8.34
C THR A 570 -11.37 34.03 -8.43
N LYS A 571 -12.43 34.48 -9.09
CA LYS A 571 -12.82 35.89 -9.13
C LYS A 571 -14.28 36.02 -8.74
N ASP A 572 -14.60 37.09 -8.01
CA ASP A 572 -15.99 37.49 -7.75
C ASP A 572 -16.85 36.37 -7.11
N LEU A 573 -16.22 35.48 -6.34
CA LEU A 573 -16.84 34.43 -5.51
C LEU A 573 -15.92 34.09 -4.33
N ASP A 574 -16.44 33.44 -3.30
CA ASP A 574 -15.64 32.91 -2.19
C ASP A 574 -15.48 31.40 -2.36
N SER A 575 -14.28 30.86 -2.14
CA SER A 575 -14.00 29.43 -2.26
C SER A 575 -13.51 28.82 -0.96
N SER A 576 -13.86 27.56 -0.74
CA SER A 576 -13.36 26.73 0.37
C SER A 576 -13.32 25.28 -0.06
N ILE A 577 -12.44 24.48 0.55
CA ILE A 577 -12.30 23.05 0.24
C ILE A 577 -12.54 22.25 1.52
N SER A 578 -13.35 21.20 1.42
CA SER A 578 -13.58 20.27 2.52
C SER A 578 -13.93 18.88 1.97
N ASN A 579 -13.28 17.84 2.49
CA ASN A 579 -13.53 16.43 2.12
C ASN A 579 -13.46 16.18 0.60
N GLY A 580 -12.46 16.71 -0.10
CA GLY A 580 -12.31 16.51 -1.55
C GLY A 580 -13.17 17.41 -2.43
N ILE A 581 -14.06 18.22 -1.83
CA ILE A 581 -15.04 19.03 -2.57
C ILE A 581 -14.66 20.50 -2.53
N LEU A 582 -14.57 21.12 -3.71
CA LEU A 582 -14.48 22.57 -3.85
C LEU A 582 -15.87 23.19 -3.74
N LYS A 583 -16.06 24.01 -2.72
CA LYS A 583 -17.27 24.79 -2.52
C LYS A 583 -17.05 26.25 -2.91
N LEU A 584 -17.90 26.74 -3.81
CA LEU A 584 -17.94 28.10 -4.31
C LEU A 584 -19.22 28.78 -3.82
N THR A 585 -19.08 29.94 -3.19
CA THR A 585 -20.19 30.73 -2.67
C THR A 585 -20.31 32.03 -3.47
N MET A 586 -21.48 32.24 -4.06
CA MET A 586 -21.77 33.37 -4.93
C MET A 586 -22.69 34.35 -4.20
N THR A 587 -22.46 35.64 -4.38
CA THR A 587 -23.29 36.71 -3.82
C THR A 587 -23.86 37.59 -4.95
N ALA A 588 -25.11 38.02 -4.78
CA ALA A 588 -25.89 38.68 -5.84
C ALA A 588 -25.34 40.06 -6.29
N ASP A 589 -24.34 40.61 -5.60
CA ASP A 589 -23.70 41.89 -5.90
C ASP A 589 -22.47 41.77 -6.81
N ARG A 590 -22.00 40.54 -7.09
CA ARG A 590 -20.80 40.28 -7.90
C ARG A 590 -21.14 40.03 -9.37
N LYS A 591 -20.28 40.52 -10.27
CA LYS A 591 -20.62 40.69 -11.69
C LYS A 591 -19.86 39.79 -12.65
N ASP A 592 -18.87 39.03 -12.17
CA ASP A 592 -18.05 38.15 -13.01
C ASP A 592 -17.53 36.92 -12.24
N PRO A 593 -18.42 36.12 -11.60
CA PRO A 593 -17.99 35.00 -10.78
C PRO A 593 -17.43 33.86 -11.64
N TYR A 594 -16.16 33.53 -11.48
CA TYR A 594 -15.55 32.40 -12.20
C TYR A 594 -14.43 31.70 -11.42
N ILE A 595 -14.17 30.46 -11.83
CA ILE A 595 -12.95 29.72 -11.50
C ILE A 595 -12.10 29.50 -12.75
N ARG A 596 -10.78 29.58 -12.61
CA ARG A 596 -9.81 29.35 -13.68
C ARG A 596 -8.77 28.35 -13.21
N MET A 597 -8.52 27.35 -14.03
CA MET A 597 -7.47 26.37 -13.78
C MET A 597 -6.17 26.90 -14.38
N ASN A 598 -5.12 27.04 -13.56
CA ASN A 598 -3.84 27.65 -13.98
C ASN A 598 -2.82 26.63 -14.52
N GLU A 599 -3.11 25.33 -14.41
CA GLU A 599 -2.20 24.26 -14.82
C GLU A 599 -2.87 23.29 -15.79
N GLY A 600 -2.52 23.35 -17.07
CA GLY A 600 -2.97 22.35 -18.02
C GLY A 600 -2.86 22.84 -19.45
N SER A 601 -1.63 22.87 -19.99
CA SER A 601 -1.48 22.96 -21.43
C SER A 601 -2.07 21.69 -22.06
N VAL A 602 -3.28 21.78 -22.60
CA VAL A 602 -4.02 20.64 -23.17
C VAL A 602 -3.76 20.61 -24.66
N ASN A 603 -3.34 19.45 -25.17
CA ASN A 603 -3.36 19.20 -26.61
C ASN A 603 -4.80 18.90 -27.06
N ALA A 604 -5.53 19.92 -27.51
CA ALA A 604 -6.92 19.83 -27.97
C ALA A 604 -7.12 18.91 -29.17
N ASP A 605 -6.07 18.63 -29.96
CA ASP A 605 -6.13 17.68 -31.06
C ASP A 605 -6.21 16.22 -30.56
N GLN A 606 -5.82 15.97 -29.31
CA GLN A 606 -5.84 14.65 -28.68
C GLN A 606 -6.95 14.50 -27.65
N TYR A 607 -7.30 15.57 -26.94
CA TYR A 607 -8.27 15.57 -25.84
C TYR A 607 -9.39 16.55 -26.14
N SER A 608 -10.57 16.01 -26.43
CA SER A 608 -11.66 16.75 -27.08
C SER A 608 -12.93 16.87 -26.23
N HIS A 609 -12.89 16.35 -25.00
CA HIS A 609 -14.02 16.38 -24.09
C HIS A 609 -13.61 16.84 -22.69
N ILE A 610 -14.53 17.53 -22.03
CA ILE A 610 -14.42 17.92 -20.62
C ILE A 610 -15.62 17.36 -19.87
N ARG A 611 -15.38 16.84 -18.66
CA ARG A 611 -16.45 16.40 -17.75
C ARG A 611 -16.31 17.12 -16.41
N VAL A 612 -17.41 17.68 -15.92
CA VAL A 612 -17.46 18.36 -14.62
C VAL A 612 -18.50 17.67 -13.75
N LYS A 613 -18.10 17.15 -12.58
CA LYS A 613 -19.05 16.65 -11.58
C LYS A 613 -19.29 17.74 -10.54
N ALA A 614 -20.51 18.28 -10.53
CA ALA A 614 -20.87 19.39 -9.66
C ALA A 614 -22.33 19.32 -9.19
N ARG A 615 -22.63 19.98 -8.07
CA ARG A 615 -23.99 20.28 -7.59
C ARG A 615 -24.19 21.79 -7.58
N ASN A 616 -25.33 22.23 -8.13
CA ASN A 616 -25.61 23.64 -8.36
C ASN A 616 -26.84 24.08 -7.56
N GLN A 617 -26.61 24.73 -6.43
CA GLN A 617 -27.65 25.26 -5.54
C GLN A 617 -27.91 26.76 -5.79
N THR A 618 -27.53 27.27 -6.95
CA THR A 618 -27.93 28.59 -7.44
C THR A 618 -29.17 28.47 -8.32
N SER A 619 -29.81 29.60 -8.66
CA SER A 619 -30.91 29.63 -9.65
C SER A 619 -30.43 29.62 -11.11
N SER A 620 -29.12 29.61 -11.39
CA SER A 620 -28.58 29.69 -12.74
C SER A 620 -28.58 28.33 -13.40
N THR A 621 -28.96 28.31 -14.65
CA THR A 621 -28.85 27.15 -15.55
C THR A 621 -27.97 27.48 -16.77
N ASN A 622 -27.16 28.54 -16.67
CA ASN A 622 -26.33 29.04 -17.76
C ASN A 622 -24.93 29.38 -17.26
N TRP A 623 -24.02 28.42 -17.37
CA TRP A 623 -22.59 28.59 -17.15
C TRP A 623 -21.85 28.61 -18.49
N LEU A 624 -20.66 29.20 -18.52
CA LEU A 624 -19.83 29.26 -19.73
C LEU A 624 -18.45 28.69 -19.42
N LEU A 625 -18.02 27.71 -20.20
CA LEU A 625 -16.64 27.22 -20.16
C LEU A 625 -15.83 27.97 -21.22
N TYR A 626 -14.96 28.87 -20.77
CA TYR A 626 -14.00 29.57 -21.63
C TYR A 626 -12.65 28.87 -21.69
N PHE A 627 -11.93 29.08 -22.78
CA PHE A 627 -10.58 28.57 -22.94
C PHE A 627 -9.69 29.51 -23.78
N SER A 628 -8.36 29.40 -23.65
CA SER A 628 -7.40 30.15 -24.47
C SER A 628 -6.47 29.24 -25.26
N PRO A 629 -6.48 29.30 -26.60
CA PRO A 629 -5.45 28.68 -27.42
C PRO A 629 -4.07 29.32 -27.21
N GLU A 630 -3.00 28.57 -27.46
CA GLU A 630 -1.62 29.06 -27.37
C GLU A 630 -1.41 30.26 -28.30
N GLY A 631 -0.94 31.38 -27.74
CA GLY A 631 -0.79 32.66 -28.47
C GLY A 631 -2.09 33.45 -28.70
N GLY A 632 -3.24 32.96 -28.24
CA GLY A 632 -4.55 33.60 -28.29
C GLY A 632 -5.05 34.13 -26.95
N GLY A 633 -6.19 34.82 -26.96
CA GLY A 633 -6.89 35.31 -25.75
C GLY A 633 -8.08 34.43 -25.37
N GLU A 634 -8.58 34.59 -24.14
CA GLU A 634 -9.79 33.90 -23.64
C GLU A 634 -11.10 34.47 -24.22
N ALA A 635 -11.07 35.67 -24.81
CA ALA A 635 -12.26 36.40 -25.23
C ALA A 635 -12.79 35.87 -26.58
N GLY A 636 -13.96 35.23 -26.55
CA GLY A 636 -14.69 34.79 -27.74
C GLY A 636 -14.80 33.27 -27.91
N ASN A 637 -14.05 32.49 -27.12
CA ASN A 637 -13.98 31.03 -27.21
C ASN A 637 -14.63 30.41 -25.97
N GLY A 638 -15.89 29.98 -26.10
CA GLY A 638 -16.69 29.60 -24.95
C GLY A 638 -17.82 28.64 -25.30
N VAL A 639 -17.88 27.53 -24.56
CA VAL A 639 -18.94 26.53 -24.69
C VAL A 639 -19.95 26.70 -23.56
N GLN A 640 -21.24 26.78 -23.91
CA GLN A 640 -22.31 26.89 -22.93
C GLN A 640 -22.52 25.57 -22.18
N MET A 641 -22.55 25.66 -20.86
CA MET A 641 -22.90 24.58 -19.94
C MET A 641 -24.28 24.87 -19.33
N ASN A 642 -25.16 23.88 -19.35
CA ASN A 642 -26.53 24.01 -18.84
C ASN A 642 -26.74 23.18 -17.57
N PRO A 643 -26.26 23.64 -16.40
CA PRO A 643 -26.38 22.87 -15.16
C PRO A 643 -27.82 22.82 -14.65
N THR A 644 -28.19 21.68 -14.07
CA THR A 644 -29.46 21.53 -13.34
C THR A 644 -29.36 22.26 -12.01
N ALA A 645 -30.28 23.18 -11.73
CA ALA A 645 -30.37 23.90 -10.46
C ALA A 645 -31.09 23.04 -9.40
N ASN A 646 -30.36 22.20 -8.67
CA ASN A 646 -30.86 21.41 -7.56
C ASN A 646 -29.73 20.98 -6.59
N SER A 647 -30.08 20.29 -5.51
CA SER A 647 -29.12 19.81 -4.51
C SER A 647 -28.43 18.48 -4.85
N ASP A 648 -28.70 17.91 -6.03
CA ASP A 648 -28.15 16.62 -6.44
C ASP A 648 -26.81 16.80 -7.17
N TRP A 649 -25.97 15.78 -7.13
CA TRP A 649 -24.76 15.72 -7.93
C TRP A 649 -25.10 15.38 -9.37
N HIS A 650 -24.61 16.21 -10.30
CA HIS A 650 -24.72 15.98 -11.73
C HIS A 650 -23.34 15.90 -12.36
N THR A 651 -23.23 15.17 -13.47
CA THR A 651 -22.02 15.10 -14.29
C THR A 651 -22.32 15.74 -15.64
N PHE A 652 -21.64 16.84 -15.94
CA PHE A 652 -21.79 17.61 -17.17
C PHE A 652 -20.68 17.22 -18.14
N GLU A 653 -21.04 16.65 -19.29
CA GLU A 653 -20.09 16.32 -20.35
C GLU A 653 -20.18 17.34 -21.48
N ILE A 654 -19.03 17.83 -21.90
CA ILE A 654 -18.89 18.95 -22.82
C ILE A 654 -18.01 18.45 -23.98
N ASP A 655 -18.59 18.41 -25.17
CA ASP A 655 -17.86 18.12 -26.41
C ASP A 655 -17.23 19.41 -26.92
N MET A 656 -15.92 19.54 -26.71
CA MET A 656 -15.19 20.75 -27.08
C MET A 656 -14.99 20.89 -28.58
N ARG A 657 -15.20 19.81 -29.37
CA ARG A 657 -15.14 19.86 -30.84
C ARG A 657 -16.25 20.71 -31.45
N SER A 658 -17.27 21.05 -30.65
CA SER A 658 -18.33 21.98 -31.04
C SER A 658 -17.82 23.41 -31.24
N ASP A 659 -16.67 23.76 -30.65
CA ASP A 659 -16.02 25.05 -30.82
C ASP A 659 -14.84 24.91 -31.81
N PRO A 660 -14.84 25.63 -32.95
CA PRO A 660 -13.81 25.51 -33.98
C PRO A 660 -12.42 25.97 -33.52
N ASP A 661 -12.31 26.65 -32.38
CA ASP A 661 -11.05 27.12 -31.82
C ASP A 661 -10.47 26.19 -30.75
N TRP A 662 -11.16 25.10 -30.41
CA TRP A 662 -10.58 23.98 -29.65
C TRP A 662 -9.66 23.12 -30.53
N LYS A 663 -8.44 23.61 -30.77
CA LYS A 663 -7.41 22.94 -31.60
C LYS A 663 -6.00 23.33 -31.15
N GLY A 664 -5.03 22.46 -31.38
CA GLY A 664 -3.65 22.70 -30.95
C GLY A 664 -3.49 22.74 -29.42
N GLN A 665 -2.60 23.60 -28.90
CA GLN A 665 -2.40 23.72 -27.45
C GLN A 665 -3.36 24.74 -26.84
N ILE A 666 -3.99 24.37 -25.72
CA ILE A 666 -4.87 25.23 -24.92
C ILE A 666 -4.21 25.52 -23.58
N ASN A 667 -4.03 26.78 -23.22
CA ASN A 667 -3.26 27.20 -22.05
C ASN A 667 -4.10 27.36 -20.78
N THR A 668 -5.37 27.77 -20.91
CA THR A 668 -6.26 27.97 -19.76
C THR A 668 -7.65 27.43 -20.05
N ILE A 669 -8.30 26.95 -18.99
CA ILE A 669 -9.72 26.61 -18.95
C ILE A 669 -10.35 27.35 -17.76
N ARG A 670 -11.51 27.94 -18.00
CA ARG A 670 -12.22 28.79 -17.05
C ARG A 670 -13.70 28.48 -17.08
N ILE A 671 -14.34 28.36 -15.92
CA ILE A 671 -15.79 28.17 -15.81
C ILE A 671 -16.37 29.45 -15.19
N ASP A 672 -17.17 30.15 -15.98
CA ASP A 672 -17.90 31.35 -15.60
C ASP A 672 -19.32 30.96 -15.20
N PHE A 673 -19.73 31.47 -14.05
CA PHE A 673 -21.08 31.33 -13.54
C PHE A 673 -21.89 32.60 -13.88
N SER A 674 -23.21 32.53 -13.74
CA SER A 674 -24.05 33.70 -14.05
C SER A 674 -23.82 34.89 -13.11
N ASN A 675 -23.97 36.08 -13.66
CA ASN A 675 -23.84 37.33 -12.90
C ASN A 675 -25.04 37.56 -11.98
N ASN A 676 -24.83 38.33 -10.90
CA ASN A 676 -25.85 38.76 -9.95
C ASN A 676 -26.70 37.60 -9.37
N ILE A 677 -26.03 36.50 -9.01
CA ILE A 677 -26.69 35.33 -8.47
C ILE A 677 -26.17 34.96 -7.09
N GLU A 678 -27.05 34.40 -6.27
CA GLU A 678 -26.76 33.93 -4.93
C GLU A 678 -26.90 32.40 -4.87
N GLY A 679 -26.06 31.79 -4.04
CA GLY A 679 -26.11 30.36 -3.75
C GLY A 679 -24.73 29.72 -3.77
N THR A 680 -24.73 28.39 -3.71
CA THR A 680 -23.50 27.59 -3.68
C THR A 680 -23.41 26.69 -4.89
N VAL A 681 -22.21 26.61 -5.45
CA VAL A 681 -21.82 25.57 -6.40
C VAL A 681 -20.76 24.74 -5.73
N GLU A 682 -20.89 23.42 -5.78
CA GLU A 682 -19.82 22.55 -5.32
C GLU A 682 -19.37 21.61 -6.42
N ILE A 683 -18.06 21.42 -6.54
CA ILE A 683 -17.41 20.67 -7.60
C ILE A 683 -16.58 19.56 -6.95
N ASP A 684 -16.82 18.33 -7.40
CA ASP A 684 -16.08 17.13 -7.01
C ASP A 684 -14.82 17.01 -7.89
N TYR A 685 -15.00 17.06 -9.22
CA TYR A 685 -13.88 17.08 -10.15
C TYR A 685 -14.18 17.77 -11.48
N ILE A 686 -13.12 18.18 -12.16
CA ILE A 686 -13.10 18.60 -13.58
C ILE A 686 -12.08 17.71 -14.32
N GLU A 687 -12.52 16.99 -15.34
CA GLU A 687 -11.73 15.99 -16.06
C GLU A 687 -11.64 16.32 -17.54
N ILE A 688 -10.44 16.24 -18.12
CA ILE A 688 -10.17 16.46 -19.54
C ILE A 688 -9.76 15.14 -20.15
N TYR A 689 -10.46 14.69 -21.20
CA TYR A 689 -10.29 13.35 -21.76
C TYR A 689 -10.47 13.32 -23.28
N LYS A 690 -10.10 12.18 -23.89
CA LYS A 690 -10.14 11.99 -25.35
C LYS A 690 -11.53 12.14 -25.93
#